data_AF-A0A507BYW6-F1
#
_entry.id   AF-A0A507BYW6-F1
#
_cell.length_a   1.000
_cell.length_b   1.000
_cell.length_c   1.000
_cell.angle_alpha   90.00
_cell.angle_beta   90.00
_cell.angle_gamma   90.00
#
_symmetry.space_group_name_H-M   'P 1'
#
loop_
_entity.id
_entity.type
_entity.pdbx_description
1 polymer ?
#
loop_
_entity_poly.entity_id
_entity_poly.type
_entity_poly.pdbx_seq_one_letter_code
_entity_poly.pdbx_strand_id
1 'polypeptide(L)'
;MRVVIKGGVWKNTEDEILKAAVMKYGKNQWARISSLLVRKTPKQCKARWYEWLDPSIKKTEWSKEEDEKLLHLAKLMPTQWRTIAPIVGRTSAQCLERYQKLLDEAEAKDGEDDGPNADDVRKLRPGEIDPEPEAKPARPDPVDMDEDEKEMLSEARARLANTQGKKAKRKAREKQLEEARRLASLQKRRELKAAGIDMRKKKQKTGMDYNADIPFYTPAAAGFWDTSDERDRESKAAPSRVNVLLSTLEGKRRSEVEDGERKKDAKRQKTQKEAGTYVPPSAVKAAAMAQQMSQRNRLVLPAPQMGEADLEELVKLGYEGEAVKAIVGDDGDASKSLLGDYSLIRTNQPTRTPRATATNDNIRVEARNLRAMTEAQTPLLGGSIDVTPFAEGGTGFEGITPRRAIMQTPNPLAAQLTPRAGGPGVSMTPRDFGTPRSVAGSTVSSSMGSSRVGGGRTPLRDEMGINTPRDDYGGSFEDTPRSVSSRGRQNLIREQLASHFASLPKPKNDFEIVLPDRPSANDDDSSEPTVQTEDAADILAQRDSVKRAEETSRLERRSSAVKRDLPRPVMSSTSSTDIDENETDPERLIQSEVERRLGYDAVYYPAAGQSRLTNGIAHVADESYTDDDYVAACQLLKDEVAATEPLDDTLYDSITSKYTYLRTESAYVETSKVTDDMLISHYEAELNAARLQMSRDATAAGKLEKKLSVMLGGYQSRAANLHKTLTSKFEELMDARAELNAFSKLRQLELDAAESRMDKLKQEVVGLERQETDGQERYKQLLEEREALIEQGL
;
A
#
# COMPACT_ATOMS: atom_id res chain seq x y z
N MET A 1 37.69 -29.55 -8.00
CA MET A 1 37.37 -28.74 -9.20
C MET A 1 36.03 -29.26 -9.73
N ARG A 2 34.90 -28.59 -9.49
CA ARG A 2 33.60 -29.06 -10.04
C ARG A 2 33.65 -28.88 -11.56
N VAL A 3 33.58 -29.97 -12.32
CA VAL A 3 33.46 -29.93 -13.77
C VAL A 3 32.05 -29.41 -14.09
N VAL A 4 31.92 -28.11 -14.32
CA VAL A 4 30.66 -27.50 -14.75
C VAL A 4 30.49 -27.87 -16.22
N ILE A 5 29.65 -28.87 -16.50
CA ILE A 5 29.20 -29.16 -17.85
C ILE A 5 28.35 -27.97 -18.31
N LYS A 6 28.88 -27.18 -19.24
CA LYS A 6 28.23 -25.96 -19.76
C LYS A 6 27.38 -26.31 -20.97
N GLY A 7 26.15 -25.80 -20.99
CA GLY A 7 25.18 -26.05 -22.06
C GLY A 7 23.85 -26.59 -21.57
N GLY A 8 23.10 -27.20 -22.48
CA GLY A 8 21.74 -27.65 -22.25
C GLY A 8 20.68 -26.64 -22.71
N VAL A 9 19.43 -27.06 -22.59
CA VAL A 9 18.25 -26.29 -22.98
C VAL A 9 18.17 -24.95 -22.26
N TRP A 10 17.64 -23.93 -22.94
CA TRP A 10 17.37 -22.61 -22.37
C TRP A 10 16.07 -22.61 -21.57
N LYS A 11 16.12 -22.07 -20.36
CA LYS A 11 14.93 -21.84 -19.52
C LYS A 11 14.48 -20.38 -19.63
N ASN A 12 13.20 -20.12 -19.32
CA ASN A 12 12.66 -18.76 -19.39
C ASN A 12 13.34 -17.81 -18.39
N THR A 13 13.66 -18.28 -17.18
CA THR A 13 14.50 -17.53 -16.22
C THR A 13 15.85 -17.09 -16.78
N GLU A 14 16.57 -17.97 -17.48
CA GLU A 14 17.87 -17.65 -18.09
C GLU A 14 17.72 -16.60 -19.19
N ASP A 15 16.67 -16.70 -20.02
CA ASP A 15 16.35 -15.74 -21.08
C ASP A 15 16.01 -14.36 -20.50
N GLU A 16 15.23 -14.28 -19.42
CA GLU A 16 14.90 -13.00 -18.76
C GLU A 16 16.13 -12.35 -18.10
N ILE A 17 17.00 -13.15 -17.45
CA ILE A 17 18.29 -12.66 -16.94
C ILE A 17 19.16 -12.15 -18.10
N LEU A 18 19.18 -12.87 -19.23
CA LEU A 18 19.95 -12.48 -20.41
C LEU A 18 19.44 -11.14 -20.99
N LYS A 19 18.13 -10.95 -21.11
CA LYS A 19 17.53 -9.67 -21.52
C LYS A 19 17.94 -8.53 -20.58
N ALA A 20 17.76 -8.71 -19.27
CA ALA A 20 18.11 -7.68 -18.28
C ALA A 20 19.62 -7.38 -18.27
N ALA A 21 20.46 -8.39 -18.46
CA ALA A 21 21.90 -8.24 -18.55
C ALA A 21 22.32 -7.50 -19.82
N VAL A 22 21.70 -7.76 -20.98
CA VAL A 22 21.94 -7.01 -22.22
C VAL A 22 21.47 -5.57 -22.09
N MET A 23 20.35 -5.30 -21.41
CA MET A 23 19.89 -3.94 -21.11
C MET A 23 20.90 -3.15 -20.28
N LYS A 24 21.61 -3.80 -19.34
CA LYS A 24 22.61 -3.15 -18.48
C LYS A 24 24.01 -3.06 -19.10
N TYR A 25 24.49 -4.13 -19.73
CA TYR A 25 25.89 -4.26 -20.18
C TYR A 25 26.08 -4.10 -21.69
N GLY A 26 24.99 -4.09 -22.48
CA GLY A 26 25.01 -3.98 -23.92
C GLY A 26 25.44 -5.26 -24.66
N LYS A 27 25.42 -5.22 -25.99
CA LYS A 27 25.66 -6.38 -26.88
C LYS A 27 27.14 -6.74 -27.10
N ASN A 28 28.07 -6.07 -26.42
CA ASN A 28 29.53 -6.26 -26.62
C ASN A 28 30.23 -6.95 -25.44
N GLN A 29 29.57 -7.10 -24.29
CA GLN A 29 30.17 -7.61 -23.05
C GLN A 29 29.68 -9.01 -22.67
N TRP A 30 29.70 -9.95 -23.61
CA TRP A 30 29.16 -11.32 -23.42
C TRP A 30 29.81 -12.10 -22.28
N ALA A 31 31.11 -11.91 -22.03
CA ALA A 31 31.78 -12.55 -20.90
C ALA A 31 31.18 -12.12 -19.55
N ARG A 32 30.87 -10.83 -19.42
CA ARG A 32 30.23 -10.27 -18.22
C ARG A 32 28.79 -10.77 -18.07
N ILE A 33 28.05 -10.84 -19.18
CA ILE A 33 26.69 -11.38 -19.22
C ILE A 33 26.67 -12.84 -18.80
N SER A 34 27.53 -13.69 -19.38
CA SER A 34 27.62 -15.11 -19.02
C SER A 34 28.00 -15.35 -17.57
N SER A 35 28.70 -14.41 -16.93
CA SER A 35 29.04 -14.53 -15.51
C SER A 35 27.84 -14.40 -14.56
N LEU A 36 26.67 -13.99 -15.07
CA LEU A 36 25.39 -13.99 -14.34
C LEU A 36 24.60 -15.30 -14.55
N LEU A 37 24.98 -16.12 -15.54
CA LEU A 37 24.29 -17.36 -15.90
C LEU A 37 25.23 -18.55 -15.63
N VAL A 38 24.95 -19.32 -14.57
CA VAL A 38 25.89 -20.32 -14.03
C VAL A 38 26.31 -21.38 -15.06
N ARG A 39 25.37 -21.83 -15.91
CA ARG A 39 25.57 -22.96 -16.83
C ARG A 39 25.74 -22.57 -18.31
N LYS A 40 25.76 -21.28 -18.63
CA LYS A 40 25.82 -20.77 -20.02
C LYS A 40 27.13 -20.06 -20.31
N THR A 41 27.73 -20.36 -21.45
CA THR A 41 28.97 -19.72 -21.91
C THR A 41 28.71 -18.36 -22.57
N PRO A 42 29.75 -17.49 -22.70
CA PRO A 42 29.63 -16.24 -23.46
C PRO A 42 29.18 -16.46 -24.90
N LYS A 43 29.64 -17.55 -25.54
CA LYS A 43 29.28 -17.90 -26.93
C LYS A 43 27.80 -18.29 -27.02
N GLN A 44 27.34 -19.16 -26.10
CA GLN A 44 25.93 -19.55 -26.00
C GLN A 44 25.02 -18.34 -25.75
N CYS A 45 25.38 -17.43 -24.85
CA CYS A 45 24.62 -16.20 -24.60
C CYS A 45 24.52 -15.30 -25.84
N LYS A 46 25.62 -15.18 -26.59
CA LYS A 46 25.66 -14.42 -27.83
C LYS A 46 24.79 -15.06 -28.91
N ALA A 47 24.94 -16.36 -29.14
CA ALA A 47 24.15 -17.11 -30.12
C ALA A 47 22.66 -17.02 -29.79
N ARG A 48 22.27 -17.33 -28.55
CA ARG A 48 20.90 -17.20 -28.06
C ARG A 48 20.31 -15.81 -28.28
N TRP A 49 21.10 -14.76 -28.08
CA TRP A 49 20.66 -13.40 -28.35
C TRP A 49 20.33 -13.17 -29.83
N TYR A 50 21.27 -13.47 -30.73
CA TYR A 50 21.11 -13.21 -32.16
C TYR A 50 20.18 -14.19 -32.89
N GLU A 51 19.91 -15.37 -32.31
CA GLU A 51 19.06 -16.40 -32.90
C GLU A 51 17.64 -16.40 -32.34
N TRP A 52 17.43 -15.97 -31.09
CA TRP A 52 16.10 -16.00 -30.47
C TRP A 52 15.67 -14.70 -29.79
N LEU A 53 16.53 -13.98 -29.05
CA LEU A 53 16.06 -12.90 -28.18
C LEU A 53 16.06 -11.50 -28.82
N ASP A 54 16.81 -11.27 -29.90
CA ASP A 54 16.88 -9.95 -30.52
C ASP A 54 15.48 -9.54 -31.04
N PRO A 55 14.92 -8.39 -30.61
CA PRO A 55 13.60 -7.95 -31.04
C PRO A 55 13.44 -7.77 -32.56
N SER A 56 14.55 -7.67 -33.31
CA SER A 56 14.53 -7.61 -34.77
C SER A 56 14.20 -8.95 -35.44
N ILE A 57 14.20 -10.07 -34.70
CA ILE A 57 13.91 -11.40 -35.23
C ILE A 57 12.39 -11.58 -35.33
N LYS A 58 11.89 -11.80 -36.56
CA LYS A 58 10.48 -12.12 -36.77
C LYS A 58 10.19 -13.55 -36.30
N LYS A 59 9.24 -13.69 -35.38
CA LYS A 59 8.71 -14.99 -34.88
C LYS A 59 7.26 -15.23 -35.31
N THR A 60 6.76 -14.42 -36.23
CA THR A 60 5.44 -14.61 -36.85
C THR A 60 5.47 -15.76 -37.84
N GLU A 61 4.29 -16.22 -38.26
CA GLU A 61 4.15 -17.21 -39.33
C GLU A 61 4.83 -16.74 -40.64
N TRP A 62 5.20 -17.68 -41.49
CA TRP A 62 5.83 -17.43 -42.79
C TRP A 62 4.78 -16.93 -43.79
N SER A 63 5.08 -15.84 -44.49
CA SER A 63 4.24 -15.42 -45.61
C SER A 63 4.62 -16.18 -46.89
N LYS A 64 3.67 -16.31 -47.81
CA LYS A 64 3.94 -16.95 -49.12
C LYS A 64 5.07 -16.24 -49.88
N GLU A 65 5.15 -14.92 -49.79
CA GLU A 65 6.24 -14.12 -50.38
C GLU A 65 7.60 -14.45 -49.76
N GLU A 66 7.66 -14.69 -48.44
CA GLU A 66 8.87 -15.10 -47.73
C GLU A 66 9.30 -16.52 -48.15
N ASP A 67 8.34 -17.44 -48.32
CA ASP A 67 8.59 -18.82 -48.77
C ASP A 67 9.08 -18.89 -50.23
N GLU A 68 8.46 -18.13 -51.15
CA GLU A 68 8.89 -18.04 -52.55
C GLU A 68 10.32 -17.47 -52.67
N LYS A 69 10.60 -16.41 -51.92
CA LYS A 69 11.94 -15.81 -51.84
C LYS A 69 12.95 -16.81 -51.27
N LEU A 70 12.57 -17.56 -50.23
CA LEU A 70 13.41 -18.60 -49.62
C LEU A 70 13.76 -19.69 -50.62
N LEU A 71 12.76 -20.24 -51.32
CA LEU A 71 12.97 -21.29 -52.33
C LEU A 71 13.82 -20.80 -53.51
N HIS A 72 13.57 -19.58 -53.99
CA HIS A 72 14.36 -18.98 -55.07
C HIS A 72 15.83 -18.81 -54.67
N LEU A 73 16.09 -18.26 -53.48
CA LEU A 73 17.44 -18.04 -52.98
C LEU A 73 18.15 -19.36 -52.61
N ALA A 74 17.44 -20.35 -52.09
CA ALA A 74 18.00 -21.68 -51.81
C ALA A 74 18.40 -22.41 -53.10
N LYS A 75 17.65 -22.22 -54.19
CA LYS A 75 18.00 -22.73 -55.52
C LYS A 75 19.19 -21.99 -56.13
N LEU A 76 19.31 -20.68 -55.92
CA LEU A 76 20.40 -19.86 -56.45
C LEU A 76 21.71 -20.03 -55.68
N MET A 77 21.63 -20.14 -54.36
CA MET A 77 22.78 -20.28 -53.44
C MET A 77 22.60 -21.53 -52.55
N PRO A 78 22.93 -22.73 -53.04
CA PRO A 78 22.69 -23.98 -52.32
C PRO A 78 23.37 -24.00 -50.95
N THR A 79 22.62 -24.34 -49.89
CA THR A 79 23.11 -24.54 -48.51
C THR A 79 23.78 -23.33 -47.82
N GLN A 80 23.67 -22.12 -48.38
CA GLN A 80 24.29 -20.90 -47.83
C GLN A 80 23.35 -20.12 -46.91
N TRP A 81 22.82 -20.76 -45.86
CA TRP A 81 21.77 -20.20 -45.00
C TRP A 81 22.14 -18.89 -44.30
N ARG A 82 23.41 -18.67 -43.94
CA ARG A 82 23.87 -17.40 -43.33
C ARG A 82 23.84 -16.22 -44.30
N THR A 83 23.99 -16.48 -45.60
CA THR A 83 23.91 -15.45 -46.65
C THR A 83 22.46 -15.17 -47.04
N ILE A 84 21.61 -16.21 -47.04
CA ILE A 84 20.19 -16.12 -47.40
C ILE A 84 19.38 -15.41 -46.29
N ALA A 85 19.65 -15.72 -45.02
CA ALA A 85 18.83 -15.26 -43.90
C ALA A 85 18.67 -13.73 -43.79
N PRO A 86 19.74 -12.90 -43.95
CA PRO A 86 19.60 -11.44 -43.96
C PRO A 86 18.74 -10.90 -45.12
N ILE A 87 18.71 -11.59 -46.26
CA ILE A 87 17.94 -11.18 -47.46
C ILE A 87 16.45 -11.48 -47.28
N VAL A 88 16.13 -12.60 -46.64
CA VAL A 88 14.75 -12.99 -46.28
C VAL A 88 14.26 -12.20 -45.04
N GLY A 89 15.17 -11.79 -44.16
CA GLY A 89 14.86 -11.07 -42.92
C GLY A 89 14.42 -12.00 -41.78
N ARG A 90 14.91 -13.25 -41.78
CA ARG A 90 14.71 -14.28 -40.75
C ARG A 90 16.08 -14.78 -40.25
N THR A 91 16.10 -15.68 -39.27
CA THR A 91 17.37 -16.31 -38.83
C THR A 91 17.74 -17.49 -39.71
N SER A 92 19.03 -17.87 -39.76
CA SER A 92 19.50 -18.96 -40.60
C SER A 92 18.90 -20.32 -40.21
N ALA A 93 18.70 -20.56 -38.92
CA ALA A 93 18.06 -21.77 -38.42
C ALA A 93 16.58 -21.85 -38.86
N GLN A 94 15.82 -20.75 -38.69
CA GLN A 94 14.42 -20.68 -39.15
C GLN A 94 14.30 -20.89 -40.67
N CYS A 95 15.21 -20.32 -41.47
CA CYS A 95 15.24 -20.51 -42.92
C CYS A 95 15.48 -21.97 -43.31
N LEU A 96 16.43 -22.65 -42.66
CA LEU A 96 16.73 -24.06 -42.93
C LEU A 96 15.56 -24.96 -42.52
N GLU A 97 15.00 -24.78 -41.32
CA GLU A 97 13.86 -25.56 -40.82
C GLU A 97 12.63 -25.40 -41.72
N ARG A 98 12.33 -24.16 -42.14
CA ARG A 98 11.21 -23.90 -43.06
C ARG A 98 11.44 -24.54 -44.42
N TYR A 99 12.66 -24.44 -44.96
CA TYR A 99 12.99 -25.04 -46.25
C TYR A 99 12.86 -26.56 -46.22
N GLN A 100 13.36 -27.23 -45.18
CA GLN A 100 13.18 -28.67 -45.00
C GLN A 100 11.70 -29.04 -44.92
N LYS A 101 10.91 -28.29 -44.13
CA LYS A 101 9.46 -28.51 -44.04
C LYS A 101 8.73 -28.34 -45.38
N LEU A 102 9.15 -27.39 -46.21
CA LEU A 102 8.58 -27.18 -47.56
C LEU A 102 8.95 -28.30 -48.53
N LEU A 103 10.13 -28.91 -48.39
CA LEU A 103 10.51 -30.10 -49.14
C LEU A 103 9.72 -31.32 -48.67
N ASP A 104 9.65 -31.55 -47.36
CA ASP A 104 8.87 -32.65 -46.77
C ASP A 104 7.39 -32.55 -47.18
N GLU A 105 6.81 -31.34 -47.20
CA GLU A 105 5.42 -31.09 -47.65
C GLU A 105 5.21 -31.37 -49.15
N ALA A 106 6.24 -31.14 -49.98
CA ALA A 106 6.19 -31.45 -51.41
C ALA A 106 6.36 -32.96 -51.66
N GLU A 107 7.31 -33.61 -50.99
CA GLU A 107 7.54 -35.06 -51.08
C GLU A 107 6.33 -35.84 -50.56
N ALA A 108 5.72 -35.41 -49.45
CA ALA A 108 4.50 -36.01 -48.91
C ALA A 108 3.28 -35.82 -49.82
N LYS A 109 3.31 -34.85 -50.73
CA LYS A 109 2.22 -34.59 -51.68
C LYS A 109 2.42 -35.30 -53.03
N ASP A 110 3.67 -35.54 -53.41
CA ASP A 110 4.04 -36.27 -54.64
C ASP A 110 4.05 -37.81 -54.42
N GLY A 111 4.16 -38.28 -53.17
CA GLY A 111 4.01 -39.69 -52.79
C GLY A 111 2.55 -40.09 -52.52
N GLU A 112 2.01 -41.03 -53.31
CA GLU A 112 0.68 -41.60 -53.17
C GLU A 112 0.61 -42.54 -51.94
N ASP A 113 -0.13 -42.13 -50.90
CA ASP A 113 -0.69 -42.96 -49.80
C ASP A 113 0.18 -44.12 -49.26
N ASP A 114 1.36 -43.81 -48.73
CA ASP A 114 2.01 -44.68 -47.74
C ASP A 114 2.07 -43.91 -46.41
N GLY A 115 1.51 -44.52 -45.36
CA GLY A 115 1.48 -43.97 -44.00
C GLY A 115 2.88 -43.59 -43.48
N PRO A 116 2.99 -42.94 -42.31
CA PRO A 116 4.25 -42.37 -41.83
C PRO A 116 5.38 -43.41 -41.91
N ASN A 117 6.27 -43.21 -42.88
CA ASN A 117 7.26 -44.18 -43.27
C ASN A 117 8.22 -44.42 -42.09
N ALA A 118 8.54 -45.69 -41.82
CA ALA A 118 9.35 -46.10 -40.67
C ALA A 118 10.77 -45.50 -40.65
N ASP A 119 11.18 -44.85 -41.74
CA ASP A 119 12.45 -44.14 -41.88
C ASP A 119 12.47 -42.75 -41.22
N ASP A 120 11.31 -42.16 -40.85
CA ASP A 120 11.23 -40.87 -40.14
C ASP A 120 11.32 -41.00 -38.60
N VAL A 121 11.72 -42.17 -38.09
CA VAL A 121 11.73 -42.51 -36.65
C VAL A 121 13.05 -42.14 -35.95
N ARG A 122 14.06 -41.59 -36.63
CA ARG A 122 15.35 -41.24 -36.00
C ARG A 122 15.96 -39.92 -36.46
N LYS A 123 15.23 -38.80 -36.28
CA LYS A 123 15.88 -37.50 -36.08
C LYS A 123 16.33 -37.41 -34.60
N LEU A 124 17.65 -37.43 -34.41
CA LEU A 124 18.46 -37.57 -33.17
C LEU A 124 18.44 -38.98 -32.54
N ARG A 125 19.64 -39.53 -32.26
CA ARG A 125 19.75 -40.77 -31.48
C ARG A 125 19.25 -40.50 -30.06
N PRO A 126 18.39 -41.33 -29.47
CA PRO A 126 18.01 -41.20 -28.07
C PRO A 126 19.27 -41.11 -27.18
N GLY A 127 19.47 -39.96 -26.53
CA GLY A 127 20.65 -39.67 -25.69
C GLY A 127 21.66 -38.66 -26.27
N GLU A 128 21.48 -38.19 -27.51
CA GLU A 128 22.35 -37.17 -28.10
C GLU A 128 21.97 -35.75 -27.64
N ILE A 129 22.98 -34.92 -27.34
CA ILE A 129 22.79 -33.51 -27.00
C ILE A 129 22.52 -32.75 -28.29
N ASP A 130 21.41 -32.01 -28.34
CA ASP A 130 21.08 -31.13 -29.46
C ASP A 130 22.24 -30.18 -29.78
N PRO A 131 22.70 -30.12 -31.05
CA PRO A 131 23.78 -29.24 -31.46
C PRO A 131 23.41 -27.74 -31.49
N GLU A 132 22.13 -27.37 -31.64
CA GLU A 132 21.66 -25.97 -31.71
C GLU A 132 20.51 -25.67 -30.73
N PRO A 133 20.71 -25.81 -29.41
CA PRO A 133 19.68 -25.53 -28.41
C PRO A 133 19.31 -24.03 -28.35
N GLU A 134 20.14 -23.13 -28.88
CA GLU A 134 19.94 -21.69 -28.90
C GLU A 134 18.81 -21.22 -29.82
N ALA A 135 18.45 -22.00 -30.85
CA ALA A 135 17.38 -21.67 -31.79
C ALA A 135 15.99 -22.09 -31.29
N LYS A 136 15.91 -22.93 -30.24
CA LYS A 136 14.66 -23.51 -29.75
C LYS A 136 13.92 -22.63 -28.72
N PRO A 137 12.59 -22.72 -28.60
CA PRO A 137 11.86 -22.02 -27.55
C PRO A 137 12.38 -22.36 -26.14
N ALA A 138 12.31 -21.39 -25.23
CA ALA A 138 12.69 -21.61 -23.84
C ALA A 138 11.69 -22.55 -23.14
N ARG A 139 12.19 -23.39 -22.24
CA ARG A 139 11.31 -24.18 -21.36
C ARG A 139 10.64 -23.25 -20.33
N PRO A 140 9.32 -23.39 -20.11
CA PRO A 140 8.63 -22.71 -19.03
C PRO A 140 9.26 -23.03 -17.67
N ASP A 141 9.20 -22.06 -16.77
CA ASP A 141 9.77 -22.19 -15.44
C ASP A 141 8.91 -23.17 -14.60
N PRO A 142 9.51 -24.13 -13.87
CA PRO A 142 8.76 -25.02 -12.99
C PRO A 142 8.15 -24.24 -11.82
N VAL A 143 7.03 -24.73 -11.27
CA VAL A 143 6.36 -24.08 -10.13
C VAL A 143 7.26 -24.02 -8.91
N ASP A 144 7.96 -25.12 -8.63
CA ASP A 144 9.01 -25.13 -7.62
C ASP A 144 10.38 -25.00 -8.29
N MET A 145 10.90 -23.77 -8.25
CA MET A 145 12.23 -23.44 -8.74
C MET A 145 13.28 -24.05 -7.83
N ASP A 146 14.32 -24.65 -8.39
CA ASP A 146 15.42 -25.21 -7.61
C ASP A 146 16.24 -24.10 -6.92
N GLU A 147 17.07 -24.49 -5.94
CA GLU A 147 17.92 -23.56 -5.21
C GLU A 147 18.91 -22.83 -6.14
N ASP A 148 19.43 -23.54 -7.15
CA ASP A 148 20.34 -23.00 -8.16
C ASP A 148 19.69 -21.83 -8.93
N GLU A 149 18.43 -21.97 -9.36
CA GLU A 149 17.71 -20.91 -10.07
C GLU A 149 17.33 -19.73 -9.17
N LYS A 150 16.88 -20.01 -7.94
CA LYS A 150 16.57 -18.99 -6.94
C LYS A 150 17.84 -18.18 -6.59
N GLU A 151 18.96 -18.86 -6.39
CA GLU A 151 20.27 -18.25 -6.13
C GLU A 151 20.72 -17.42 -7.34
N MET A 152 20.64 -17.99 -8.56
CA MET A 152 20.98 -17.29 -9.80
C MET A 152 20.14 -16.01 -9.99
N LEU A 153 18.84 -16.05 -9.72
CA LEU A 153 17.98 -14.86 -9.77
C LEU A 153 18.36 -13.82 -8.71
N SER A 154 18.65 -14.26 -7.49
CA SER A 154 19.06 -13.37 -6.39
C SER A 154 20.40 -12.68 -6.71
N GLU A 155 21.35 -13.42 -7.27
CA GLU A 155 22.65 -12.91 -7.69
C GLU A 155 22.50 -11.93 -8.87
N ALA A 156 21.68 -12.27 -9.87
CA ALA A 156 21.39 -11.40 -10.99
C ALA A 156 20.79 -10.07 -10.50
N ARG A 157 19.78 -10.10 -9.62
CA ARG A 157 19.19 -8.89 -9.02
C ARG A 157 20.23 -8.05 -8.29
N ALA A 158 21.06 -8.66 -7.44
CA ALA A 158 22.10 -7.95 -6.70
C ALA A 158 23.15 -7.32 -7.63
N ARG A 159 23.60 -8.03 -8.67
CA ARG A 159 24.58 -7.53 -9.65
C ARG A 159 23.99 -6.45 -10.55
N LEU A 160 22.72 -6.54 -10.92
CA LEU A 160 22.01 -5.53 -11.72
C LEU A 160 21.73 -4.26 -10.91
N ALA A 161 21.41 -4.36 -9.61
CA ALA A 161 21.24 -3.20 -8.73
C ALA A 161 22.58 -2.49 -8.42
N ASN A 162 23.69 -3.24 -8.37
CA ASN A 162 24.98 -2.66 -8.04
C ASN A 162 25.58 -1.84 -9.19
N THR A 163 25.75 -0.54 -8.98
CA THR A 163 26.43 0.40 -9.89
C THR A 163 27.78 0.90 -9.33
N GLN A 164 28.03 0.69 -8.04
CA GLN A 164 29.19 1.26 -7.35
C GLN A 164 30.38 0.30 -7.32
N GLY A 165 31.56 0.83 -7.64
CA GLY A 165 32.84 0.11 -7.51
C GLY A 165 33.35 0.04 -6.06
N LYS A 166 34.47 -0.67 -5.87
CA LYS A 166 35.10 -0.89 -4.55
C LYS A 166 35.43 0.42 -3.82
N LYS A 167 35.97 1.43 -4.52
CA LYS A 167 36.36 2.73 -3.93
C LYS A 167 35.16 3.52 -3.41
N ALA A 168 34.07 3.57 -4.18
CA ALA A 168 32.84 4.26 -3.77
C ALA A 168 32.22 3.58 -2.54
N LYS A 169 32.09 2.25 -2.54
CA LYS A 169 31.58 1.50 -1.38
C LYS A 169 32.46 1.67 -0.14
N ARG A 170 33.80 1.67 -0.31
CA ARG A 170 34.74 1.94 0.79
C ARG A 170 34.53 3.33 1.36
N LYS A 171 34.46 4.36 0.49
CA LYS A 171 34.27 5.75 0.90
C LYS A 171 32.92 5.99 1.58
N ALA A 172 31.86 5.29 1.14
CA ALA A 172 30.55 5.34 1.79
C ALA A 172 30.59 4.75 3.21
N ARG A 173 31.23 3.59 3.41
CA ARG A 173 31.44 3.00 4.75
C ARG A 173 32.33 3.88 5.63
N GLU A 174 33.38 4.46 5.05
CA GLU A 174 34.27 5.38 5.76
C GLU A 174 33.52 6.62 6.25
N LYS A 175 32.67 7.22 5.39
CA LYS A 175 31.79 8.33 5.78
C LYS A 175 30.85 7.96 6.92
N GLN A 176 30.23 6.79 6.87
CA GLN A 176 29.35 6.29 7.95
C GLN A 176 30.13 6.10 9.27
N LEU A 177 31.32 5.51 9.20
CA LEU A 177 32.19 5.34 10.37
C LEU A 177 32.67 6.68 10.94
N GLU A 178 32.94 7.67 10.08
CA GLU A 178 33.29 9.02 10.48
C GLU A 178 32.13 9.74 11.18
N GLU A 179 30.91 9.65 10.63
CA GLU A 179 29.69 10.15 11.27
C GLU A 179 29.46 9.48 12.63
N ALA A 180 29.62 8.16 12.72
CA ALA A 180 29.50 7.41 13.98
C ALA A 180 30.55 7.85 15.00
N ARG A 181 31.83 7.99 14.59
CA ARG A 181 32.91 8.50 15.46
C ARG A 181 32.64 9.93 15.92
N ARG A 182 32.13 10.79 15.03
CA ARG A 182 31.76 12.17 15.36
C ARG A 182 30.64 12.20 16.40
N LEU A 183 29.60 11.37 16.25
CA LEU A 183 28.52 11.28 17.24
C LEU A 183 29.00 10.75 18.59
N ALA A 184 29.81 9.69 18.60
CA ALA A 184 30.37 9.11 19.82
C ALA A 184 31.29 10.11 20.57
N SER A 185 32.17 10.80 19.85
CA SER A 185 33.01 11.84 20.45
C SER A 185 32.21 13.04 20.96
N LEU A 186 31.12 13.39 20.28
CA LEU A 186 30.21 14.46 20.71
C LEU A 186 29.43 14.05 21.97
N GLN A 187 28.98 12.80 22.05
CA GLN A 187 28.37 12.23 23.26
C GLN A 187 29.34 12.28 24.44
N LYS A 188 30.56 11.75 24.29
CA LYS A 188 31.58 11.79 25.34
C LYS A 188 31.88 13.22 25.80
N ARG A 189 31.95 14.17 24.85
CA ARG A 189 32.15 15.58 25.18
C ARG A 189 30.97 16.18 25.94
N ARG A 190 29.73 15.79 25.61
CA ARG A 190 28.53 16.23 26.36
C ARG A 190 28.54 15.68 27.78
N GLU A 191 28.87 14.41 27.96
CA GLU A 191 28.97 13.76 29.27
C GLU A 191 30.04 14.43 30.15
N LEU A 192 31.24 14.65 29.61
CA LEU A 192 32.31 15.35 30.33
C LEU A 192 31.94 16.79 30.66
N LYS A 193 31.29 17.51 29.73
CA LYS A 193 30.83 18.88 29.99
C LYS A 193 29.70 18.93 31.01
N ALA A 194 28.80 17.95 31.00
CA ALA A 194 27.74 17.81 32.00
C ALA A 194 28.33 17.50 33.39
N ALA A 195 29.42 16.73 33.44
CA ALA A 195 30.22 16.51 34.65
C ALA A 195 31.14 17.70 35.01
N GLY A 196 31.07 18.83 34.29
CA GLY A 196 31.86 20.03 34.57
C GLY A 196 33.33 19.97 34.13
N ILE A 197 33.75 18.94 33.39
CA ILE A 197 35.13 18.76 32.93
C ILE A 197 35.32 19.38 31.55
N ASP A 198 35.96 20.55 31.49
CA ASP A 198 36.25 21.24 30.24
C ASP A 198 37.49 20.68 29.52
N MET A 199 37.25 20.00 28.39
CA MET A 199 38.32 19.51 27.52
C MET A 199 38.93 20.63 26.67
N ARG A 200 40.26 20.78 26.73
CA ARG A 200 41.00 21.67 25.81
C ARG A 200 40.92 21.17 24.37
N LYS A 201 40.52 22.04 23.45
CA LYS A 201 40.50 21.73 22.00
C LYS A 201 41.95 21.56 21.50
N LYS A 202 42.22 20.48 20.75
CA LYS A 202 43.48 20.31 20.03
C LYS A 202 43.51 21.29 18.85
N LYS A 203 44.61 22.05 18.71
CA LYS A 203 44.83 22.91 17.54
C LYS A 203 45.15 22.04 16.32
N GLN A 204 44.49 22.31 15.19
CA GLN A 204 44.85 21.71 13.91
C GLN A 204 46.25 22.20 13.50
N LYS A 205 47.13 21.29 13.07
CA LYS A 205 48.53 21.61 12.72
C LYS A 205 48.68 22.12 11.27
N THR A 206 47.66 21.90 10.44
CA THR A 206 47.66 22.21 9.00
C THR A 206 46.26 22.66 8.57
N GLY A 207 46.15 23.85 7.97
CA GLY A 207 44.89 24.43 7.47
C GLY A 207 44.44 25.67 8.23
N MET A 208 43.55 26.46 7.61
CA MET A 208 42.90 27.62 8.23
C MET A 208 41.68 27.16 9.05
N ASP A 209 41.46 27.76 10.22
CA ASP A 209 40.27 27.49 11.03
C ASP A 209 39.10 28.32 10.53
N TYR A 210 38.24 27.70 9.72
CA TYR A 210 37.02 28.29 9.15
C TYR A 210 36.03 28.85 10.18
N ASN A 211 36.13 28.44 11.45
CA ASN A 211 35.27 28.97 12.51
C ASN A 211 35.87 30.20 13.20
N ALA A 212 37.19 30.39 13.13
CA ALA A 212 37.89 31.48 13.81
C ALA A 212 37.99 32.73 12.93
N ASP A 213 38.11 32.56 11.62
CA ASP A 213 38.24 33.65 10.66
C ASP A 213 37.43 33.36 9.38
N ILE A 214 37.04 34.41 8.67
CA ILE A 214 36.31 34.29 7.40
C ILE A 214 37.33 33.92 6.31
N PRO A 215 37.25 32.71 5.73
CA PRO A 215 38.23 32.27 4.75
C PRO A 215 38.20 33.16 3.52
N PHE A 216 39.38 33.63 3.09
CA PHE A 216 39.55 34.49 1.91
C PHE A 216 38.58 35.69 1.91
N TYR A 217 38.43 36.35 3.06
CA TYR A 217 37.56 37.51 3.19
C TYR A 217 37.92 38.61 2.18
N THR A 218 37.01 38.88 1.25
CA THR A 218 37.04 40.05 0.38
C THR A 218 36.00 41.04 0.92
N PRO A 219 36.42 42.22 1.45
CA PRO A 219 35.46 43.21 1.90
C PRO A 219 34.58 43.64 0.72
N ALA A 220 33.29 43.85 0.98
CA ALA A 220 32.40 44.42 -0.02
C ALA A 220 32.96 45.78 -0.47
N ALA A 221 32.94 46.04 -1.78
CA ALA A 221 33.42 47.32 -2.30
C ALA A 221 32.64 48.47 -1.66
N ALA A 222 33.35 49.49 -1.17
CA ALA A 222 32.71 50.63 -0.54
C ALA A 222 31.77 51.33 -1.55
N GLY A 223 30.48 51.34 -1.23
CA GLY A 223 29.46 52.02 -2.02
C GLY A 223 29.34 53.51 -1.65
N PHE A 224 28.52 54.23 -2.41
CA PHE A 224 28.22 55.65 -2.15
C PHE A 224 27.29 55.87 -0.94
N TRP A 225 26.60 54.82 -0.49
CA TRP A 225 25.63 54.88 0.59
C TRP A 225 26.22 54.35 1.91
N ASP A 226 25.88 55.01 3.02
CA ASP A 226 26.26 54.57 4.36
C ASP A 226 25.43 53.34 4.78
N THR A 227 26.13 52.25 5.10
CA THR A 227 25.54 50.94 5.47
C THR A 227 25.67 50.63 6.97
N SER A 228 26.06 51.61 7.79
CA SER A 228 26.23 51.47 9.24
C SER A 228 24.94 50.98 9.93
N ASP A 229 23.80 51.60 9.62
CA ASP A 229 22.50 51.28 10.22
C ASP A 229 21.98 49.90 9.83
N GLU A 230 22.27 49.45 8.60
CA GLU A 230 21.88 48.12 8.10
C GLU A 230 22.69 47.03 8.82
N ARG A 231 24.00 47.25 9.00
CA ARG A 231 24.88 46.34 9.74
C ARG A 231 24.45 46.16 11.19
N ASP A 232 24.01 47.25 11.84
CA ASP A 232 23.51 47.20 13.22
C ASP A 232 22.17 46.45 13.30
N ARG A 233 21.27 46.61 12.32
CA ARG A 233 20.02 45.83 12.25
C ARG A 233 20.28 44.36 12.02
N GLU A 234 21.17 43.99 11.11
CA GLU A 234 21.55 42.59 10.88
C GLU A 234 22.16 41.94 12.13
N SER A 235 23.00 42.68 12.87
CA SER A 235 23.59 42.18 14.12
C SER A 235 22.53 41.88 15.18
N LYS A 236 21.47 42.69 15.26
CA LYS A 236 20.35 42.52 16.20
C LYS A 236 19.34 41.47 15.73
N ALA A 237 19.18 41.31 14.41
CA ALA A 237 18.26 40.36 13.79
C ALA A 237 18.85 38.94 13.65
N ALA A 238 20.15 38.76 13.92
CA ALA A 238 20.81 37.46 13.83
C ALA A 238 20.14 36.43 14.75
N PRO A 239 19.55 35.35 14.18
CA PRO A 239 18.82 34.37 14.98
C PRO A 239 19.76 33.63 15.94
N SER A 240 19.28 33.43 17.18
CA SER A 240 20.01 32.64 18.18
C SER A 240 20.26 31.22 17.66
N ARG A 241 21.55 30.83 17.56
CA ARG A 241 21.98 29.50 17.11
C ARG A 241 22.06 28.47 18.25
N VAL A 242 21.54 28.83 19.43
CA VAL A 242 21.55 27.97 20.62
C VAL A 242 20.32 27.06 20.58
N ASN A 243 20.50 25.76 20.85
CA ASN A 243 19.43 24.74 20.89
C ASN A 243 18.68 24.50 19.57
N VAL A 244 19.34 24.67 18.42
CA VAL A 244 18.77 24.38 17.10
C VAL A 244 19.23 23.00 16.61
N LEU A 245 18.30 22.20 16.07
CA LEU A 245 18.59 20.89 15.48
C LEU A 245 19.40 21.03 14.19
N LEU A 246 20.29 20.07 13.93
CA LEU A 246 21.06 20.05 12.68
C LEU A 246 20.14 19.95 11.44
N SER A 247 19.06 19.17 11.54
CA SER A 247 18.07 19.03 10.46
C SER A 247 17.29 20.31 10.17
N THR A 248 17.10 21.18 11.16
CA THR A 248 16.44 22.48 10.95
C THR A 248 17.37 23.50 10.31
N LEU A 249 18.69 23.36 10.53
CA LEU A 249 19.72 24.20 9.89
C LEU A 249 19.97 23.78 8.44
N GLU A 250 20.02 22.46 8.17
CA GLU A 250 20.23 21.92 6.81
C GLU A 250 18.95 21.92 5.95
N GLY A 251 17.78 21.97 6.59
CA GLY A 251 16.49 21.79 5.92
C GLY A 251 16.20 20.34 5.55
N LYS A 252 15.02 20.10 4.94
CA LYS A 252 14.63 18.76 4.46
C LYS A 252 15.43 18.38 3.22
N ARG A 253 15.92 17.15 3.17
CA ARG A 253 16.64 16.64 1.99
C ARG A 253 15.66 16.48 0.82
N ARG A 254 16.11 16.78 -0.40
CA ARG A 254 15.30 16.61 -1.62
C ARG A 254 14.73 15.20 -1.74
N SER A 255 15.52 14.18 -1.40
CA SER A 255 15.07 12.77 -1.40
C SER A 255 13.92 12.51 -0.43
N GLU A 256 13.93 13.12 0.76
CA GLU A 256 12.85 12.94 1.76
C GLU A 256 11.56 13.61 1.31
N VAL A 257 11.67 14.78 0.67
CA VAL A 257 10.52 15.48 0.09
C VAL A 257 9.92 14.65 -1.04
N GLU A 258 10.75 14.21 -1.99
CA GLU A 258 10.32 13.40 -3.14
C GLU A 258 9.73 12.05 -2.72
N ASP A 259 10.37 11.33 -1.79
CA ASP A 259 9.85 10.05 -1.28
C ASP A 259 8.52 10.25 -0.52
N GLY A 260 8.40 11.38 0.18
CA GLY A 260 7.16 11.79 0.83
C GLY A 260 6.03 12.02 -0.17
N GLU A 261 6.30 12.70 -1.28
CA GLU A 261 5.34 12.90 -2.37
C GLU A 261 5.00 11.60 -3.09
N ARG A 262 6.00 10.78 -3.43
CA ARG A 262 5.80 9.47 -4.07
C ARG A 262 4.93 8.55 -3.22
N LYS A 263 5.11 8.57 -1.89
CA LYS A 263 4.27 7.80 -0.95
C LYS A 263 2.84 8.32 -0.90
N LYS A 264 2.65 9.65 -0.97
CA LYS A 264 1.31 10.26 -1.05
C LYS A 264 0.60 9.87 -2.35
N ASP A 265 1.30 9.93 -3.48
CA ASP A 265 0.75 9.57 -4.77
C ASP A 265 0.41 8.08 -4.86
N ALA A 266 1.30 7.20 -4.36
CA ALA A 266 1.03 5.78 -4.28
C ALA A 266 -0.19 5.47 -3.39
N LYS A 267 -0.31 6.15 -2.25
CA LYS A 267 -1.48 6.03 -1.37
C LYS A 267 -2.75 6.49 -2.09
N ARG A 268 -2.72 7.64 -2.77
CA ARG A 268 -3.84 8.17 -3.56
C ARG A 268 -4.27 7.20 -4.65
N GLN A 269 -3.32 6.65 -5.41
CA GLN A 269 -3.61 5.66 -6.46
C GLN A 269 -4.20 4.38 -5.87
N LYS A 270 -3.65 3.87 -4.75
CA LYS A 270 -4.20 2.68 -4.07
C LYS A 270 -5.64 2.93 -3.61
N THR A 271 -5.90 4.06 -2.95
CA THR A 271 -7.27 4.41 -2.49
C THR A 271 -8.23 4.61 -3.66
N GLN A 272 -7.80 5.19 -4.77
CA GLN A 272 -8.64 5.33 -5.97
C GLN A 272 -8.93 3.98 -6.62
N LYS A 273 -7.97 3.04 -6.56
CA LYS A 273 -8.12 1.67 -7.09
C LYS A 273 -9.11 0.88 -6.24
N GLU A 274 -9.03 1.01 -4.91
CA GLU A 274 -9.99 0.42 -3.97
C GLU A 274 -11.38 1.05 -4.12
N ALA A 275 -11.47 2.35 -4.39
CA ALA A 275 -12.73 3.07 -4.66
C ALA A 275 -13.27 2.88 -6.10
N GLY A 276 -12.67 2.00 -6.91
CA GLY A 276 -13.10 1.72 -8.29
C GLY A 276 -13.05 2.91 -9.28
N THR A 277 -12.49 4.05 -8.85
CA THR A 277 -12.43 5.31 -9.62
C THR A 277 -11.09 5.44 -10.37
N TYR A 278 -10.14 4.53 -10.13
CA TYR A 278 -8.84 4.55 -10.78
C TYR A 278 -8.92 4.12 -12.24
N VAL A 279 -8.74 5.09 -13.15
CA VAL A 279 -8.51 4.83 -14.56
C VAL A 279 -6.99 4.80 -14.78
N PRO A 280 -6.40 3.68 -15.23
CA PRO A 280 -4.95 3.62 -15.43
C PRO A 280 -4.52 4.65 -16.49
N PRO A 281 -3.34 5.28 -16.34
CA PRO A 281 -2.84 6.29 -17.29
C PRO A 281 -2.78 5.81 -18.75
N SER A 282 -2.62 4.50 -18.98
CA SER A 282 -2.70 3.87 -20.30
C SER A 282 -4.12 3.94 -20.90
N ALA A 283 -5.16 3.73 -20.09
CA ALA A 283 -6.55 3.86 -20.51
C ALA A 283 -6.94 5.32 -20.77
N VAL A 284 -6.39 6.27 -19.99
CA VAL A 284 -6.58 7.71 -20.28
C VAL A 284 -5.91 8.10 -21.60
N LYS A 285 -4.70 7.61 -21.87
CA LYS A 285 -4.03 7.83 -23.17
C LYS A 285 -4.76 7.17 -24.33
N ALA A 286 -5.27 5.95 -24.15
CA ALA A 286 -6.06 5.27 -25.16
C ALA A 286 -7.40 5.98 -25.42
N ALA A 287 -8.06 6.48 -24.37
CA ALA A 287 -9.28 7.27 -24.48
C ALA A 287 -9.04 8.62 -25.18
N ALA A 288 -7.93 9.30 -24.85
CA ALA A 288 -7.54 10.54 -25.53
C ALA A 288 -7.21 10.30 -27.01
N MET A 289 -6.51 9.20 -27.33
CA MET A 289 -6.22 8.79 -28.70
C MET A 289 -7.49 8.41 -29.46
N ALA A 290 -8.43 7.70 -28.82
CA ALA A 290 -9.73 7.37 -29.39
C ALA A 290 -10.62 8.62 -29.61
N GLN A 291 -10.60 9.58 -28.69
CA GLN A 291 -11.29 10.86 -28.84
C GLN A 291 -10.71 11.68 -30.01
N GLN A 292 -9.39 11.65 -30.22
CA GLN A 292 -8.77 12.25 -31.41
C GLN A 292 -9.22 11.58 -32.71
N MET A 293 -9.46 10.27 -32.72
CA MET A 293 -9.99 9.56 -33.89
C MET A 293 -11.49 9.84 -34.14
N SER A 294 -12.25 10.20 -33.10
CA SER A 294 -13.69 10.50 -33.17
C SER A 294 -14.02 11.93 -33.63
N GLN A 295 -13.08 12.87 -33.59
CA GLN A 295 -13.27 14.26 -34.05
C GLN A 295 -13.15 14.42 -35.58
N ARG A 296 -13.86 13.58 -36.36
CA ARG A 296 -14.05 13.81 -37.80
C ARG A 296 -15.48 14.31 -38.02
N ASN A 297 -15.61 15.56 -38.49
CA ASN A 297 -16.88 16.25 -38.66
C ASN A 297 -17.83 15.50 -39.62
N ARG A 298 -19.11 15.41 -39.24
CA ARG A 298 -20.17 14.78 -40.04
C ARG A 298 -20.50 15.68 -41.25
N LEU A 299 -20.56 15.09 -42.45
CA LEU A 299 -20.87 15.79 -43.70
C LEU A 299 -22.35 16.21 -43.71
N VAL A 300 -22.62 17.52 -43.77
CA VAL A 300 -23.96 18.10 -43.91
C VAL A 300 -24.11 18.61 -45.34
N LEU A 301 -25.10 18.08 -46.07
CA LEU A 301 -25.43 18.56 -47.42
C LEU A 301 -26.43 19.73 -47.35
N PRO A 302 -26.38 20.69 -48.29
CA PRO A 302 -27.35 21.79 -48.36
C PRO A 302 -28.77 21.30 -48.71
N ALA A 303 -29.79 21.96 -48.16
CA ALA A 303 -31.19 21.63 -48.43
C ALA A 303 -31.57 21.88 -49.91
N PRO A 304 -32.47 21.07 -50.49
CA PRO A 304 -32.93 21.23 -51.87
C PRO A 304 -33.67 22.57 -52.06
N GLN A 305 -33.32 23.28 -53.13
CA GLN A 305 -33.97 24.53 -53.54
C GLN A 305 -35.14 24.20 -54.47
N MET A 306 -36.36 24.13 -53.93
CA MET A 306 -37.60 24.21 -54.71
C MET A 306 -38.42 25.38 -54.16
N GLY A 307 -38.95 26.22 -55.06
CA GLY A 307 -39.72 27.41 -54.70
C GLY A 307 -41.14 27.05 -54.25
N GLU A 308 -41.76 27.91 -53.44
CA GLU A 308 -43.11 27.72 -52.88
C GLU A 308 -44.20 27.58 -53.98
N ALA A 309 -43.97 28.16 -55.15
CA ALA A 309 -44.84 28.01 -56.32
C ALA A 309 -44.82 26.59 -56.92
N ASP A 310 -43.64 25.94 -56.96
CA ASP A 310 -43.51 24.56 -57.44
C ASP A 310 -44.14 23.56 -56.44
N LEU A 311 -44.16 23.94 -55.15
CA LEU A 311 -44.84 23.20 -54.08
C LEU A 311 -46.37 23.32 -54.18
N GLU A 312 -46.90 24.50 -54.50
CA GLU A 312 -48.34 24.66 -54.73
C GLU A 312 -48.82 23.92 -55.99
N GLU A 313 -48.01 23.90 -57.06
CA GLU A 313 -48.32 23.13 -58.26
C GLU A 313 -48.31 21.61 -57.98
N LEU A 314 -47.35 21.12 -57.17
CA LEU A 314 -47.32 19.73 -56.71
C LEU A 314 -48.51 19.37 -55.80
N VAL A 315 -48.97 20.30 -54.96
CA VAL A 315 -50.16 20.10 -54.10
C VAL A 315 -51.44 20.06 -54.94
N LYS A 316 -51.54 20.91 -55.97
CA LYS A 316 -52.68 20.91 -56.90
C LYS A 316 -52.72 19.64 -57.75
N LEU A 317 -51.56 19.17 -58.22
CA LEU A 317 -51.43 17.89 -58.91
C LEU A 317 -51.82 16.71 -57.99
N GLY A 318 -51.49 16.79 -56.70
CA GLY A 318 -51.92 15.82 -55.68
C GLY A 318 -53.44 15.79 -55.48
N TYR A 319 -54.10 16.96 -55.49
CA TYR A 319 -55.55 17.07 -55.35
C TYR A 319 -56.31 16.54 -56.59
N GLU A 320 -55.76 16.78 -57.79
CA GLU A 320 -56.29 16.23 -59.04
C GLU A 320 -56.12 14.70 -59.11
N GLY A 321 -55.02 14.15 -58.57
CA GLY A 321 -54.83 12.71 -58.41
C GLY A 321 -55.81 12.04 -57.44
N GLU A 322 -56.22 12.72 -56.37
CA GLU A 322 -57.20 12.23 -55.40
C GLU A 322 -58.64 12.25 -55.97
N ALA A 323 -59.00 13.29 -56.74
CA ALA A 323 -60.29 13.38 -57.42
C ALA A 323 -60.50 12.28 -58.49
N VAL A 324 -59.43 11.87 -59.19
CA VAL A 324 -59.47 10.75 -60.14
C VAL A 324 -59.57 9.40 -59.43
N LYS A 325 -58.96 9.25 -58.23
CA LYS A 325 -59.10 8.04 -57.38
C LYS A 325 -60.53 7.87 -56.83
N ALA A 326 -61.29 8.96 -56.67
CA ALA A 326 -62.69 8.93 -56.20
C ALA A 326 -63.73 8.59 -57.30
N ILE A 327 -63.41 8.77 -58.59
CA ILE A 327 -64.34 8.52 -59.71
C ILE A 327 -64.23 7.10 -60.28
N VAL A 328 -63.09 6.41 -60.13
CA VAL A 328 -62.85 5.04 -60.65
C VAL A 328 -63.32 3.95 -59.65
N GLY A 329 -64.35 4.26 -58.88
CA GLY A 329 -64.84 3.43 -57.78
C GLY A 329 -66.04 2.54 -58.12
N ASP A 330 -66.12 1.91 -59.29
CA ASP A 330 -67.14 0.87 -59.55
C ASP A 330 -66.91 0.02 -60.83
N ASP A 331 -65.71 -0.53 -61.08
CA ASP A 331 -65.51 -1.74 -61.91
C ASP A 331 -64.01 -2.12 -62.05
N GLY A 332 -63.64 -3.36 -61.70
CA GLY A 332 -62.38 -4.02 -62.10
C GLY A 332 -61.12 -3.80 -61.21
N ASP A 333 -60.73 -4.86 -60.49
CA ASP A 333 -59.63 -4.94 -59.50
C ASP A 333 -58.19 -4.95 -60.08
N ALA A 334 -57.95 -4.35 -61.25
CA ALA A 334 -56.63 -4.37 -61.92
C ALA A 334 -55.94 -2.99 -62.01
N SER A 335 -56.65 -1.89 -61.73
CA SER A 335 -56.12 -0.52 -61.86
C SER A 335 -55.80 0.16 -60.52
N LYS A 336 -56.19 -0.44 -59.38
CA LYS A 336 -55.87 0.09 -58.02
C LYS A 336 -54.38 0.02 -57.65
N SER A 337 -53.60 -0.85 -58.28
CA SER A 337 -52.17 -1.06 -57.95
C SER A 337 -51.19 -0.07 -58.60
N LEU A 338 -51.66 0.87 -59.43
CA LEU A 338 -50.82 1.86 -60.12
C LEU A 338 -50.86 3.28 -59.48
N LEU A 339 -51.68 3.48 -58.44
CA LEU A 339 -51.72 4.71 -57.66
C LEU A 339 -51.06 4.49 -56.29
N GLY A 340 -49.72 4.65 -56.25
CA GLY A 340 -48.92 4.44 -55.05
C GLY A 340 -49.19 5.49 -53.96
N ASP A 341 -49.45 5.02 -52.74
CA ASP A 341 -49.72 5.84 -51.56
C ASP A 341 -48.44 6.55 -51.06
N TYR A 342 -48.30 7.85 -51.37
CA TYR A 342 -47.35 8.74 -50.69
C TYR A 342 -48.13 9.76 -49.86
N SER A 343 -48.23 9.53 -48.55
CA SER A 343 -48.61 10.57 -47.59
C SER A 343 -47.47 10.78 -46.59
N LEU A 344 -46.71 11.85 -46.79
CA LEU A 344 -45.74 12.39 -45.84
C LEU A 344 -46.45 13.44 -44.97
N ILE A 345 -46.10 13.45 -43.68
CA ILE A 345 -46.37 14.45 -42.63
C ILE A 345 -47.24 13.92 -41.48
N ARG A 346 -46.59 13.53 -40.37
CA ARG A 346 -47.09 13.80 -39.01
C ARG A 346 -45.97 14.30 -38.11
N THR A 347 -46.30 15.39 -37.43
CA THR A 347 -45.48 16.29 -36.61
C THR A 347 -45.34 15.82 -35.15
N ASN A 348 -44.30 16.36 -34.49
CA ASN A 348 -43.80 16.08 -33.15
C ASN A 348 -44.82 16.24 -31.99
N GLN A 349 -44.89 15.24 -31.10
CA GLN A 349 -45.06 15.42 -29.65
C GLN A 349 -44.31 14.31 -28.86
N PRO A 350 -43.67 14.62 -27.70
CA PRO A 350 -42.88 13.65 -26.95
C PRO A 350 -43.72 12.92 -25.88
N THR A 351 -43.95 11.62 -26.06
CA THR A 351 -44.46 10.72 -25.00
C THR A 351 -43.32 9.89 -24.40
N ARG A 352 -43.12 10.02 -23.08
CA ARG A 352 -42.13 9.28 -22.28
C ARG A 352 -42.40 7.77 -22.33
N THR A 353 -41.39 6.98 -22.65
CA THR A 353 -41.41 5.51 -22.52
C THR A 353 -40.69 5.06 -21.23
N PRO A 354 -41.17 3.99 -20.56
CA PRO A 354 -40.49 3.42 -19.40
C PRO A 354 -39.23 2.65 -19.81
N ARG A 355 -38.18 2.76 -18.99
CA ARG A 355 -36.85 2.18 -19.22
C ARG A 355 -36.91 0.64 -19.10
N ALA A 356 -36.47 -0.08 -20.13
CA ALA A 356 -36.24 -1.52 -20.03
C ALA A 356 -35.08 -1.83 -19.06
N THR A 357 -35.16 -2.96 -18.35
CA THR A 357 -34.11 -3.47 -17.46
C THR A 357 -32.84 -3.78 -18.24
N ALA A 358 -31.69 -3.35 -17.72
CA ALA A 358 -30.39 -3.54 -18.38
C ALA A 358 -30.05 -5.04 -18.47
N THR A 359 -29.99 -5.57 -19.68
CA THR A 359 -29.42 -6.89 -19.95
C THR A 359 -27.89 -6.79 -19.90
N ASN A 360 -27.25 -7.70 -19.18
CA ASN A 360 -25.79 -7.77 -19.12
C ASN A 360 -25.23 -8.24 -20.46
N ASP A 361 -24.26 -7.49 -20.97
CA ASP A 361 -23.59 -7.75 -22.24
C ASP A 361 -22.57 -8.88 -22.05
N ASN A 362 -22.91 -10.10 -22.48
CA ASN A 362 -22.08 -11.29 -22.29
C ASN A 362 -20.65 -11.13 -22.83
N ILE A 363 -20.48 -10.36 -23.92
CA ILE A 363 -19.17 -10.08 -24.51
C ILE A 363 -18.33 -9.23 -23.55
N ARG A 364 -18.95 -8.28 -22.84
CA ARG A 364 -18.26 -7.47 -21.82
C ARG A 364 -17.92 -8.27 -20.57
N VAL A 365 -18.78 -9.20 -20.16
CA VAL A 365 -18.52 -10.08 -19.01
C VAL A 365 -17.38 -11.04 -19.33
N GLU A 366 -17.38 -11.65 -20.52
CA GLU A 366 -16.32 -12.56 -20.98
C GLU A 366 -14.98 -11.82 -21.19
N ALA A 367 -15.01 -10.63 -21.79
CA ALA A 367 -13.82 -9.78 -21.93
C ALA A 367 -13.26 -9.31 -20.57
N ARG A 368 -14.13 -9.08 -19.58
CA ARG A 368 -13.74 -8.76 -18.20
C ARG A 368 -13.13 -9.96 -17.49
N ASN A 369 -13.66 -11.15 -17.70
CA ASN A 369 -13.11 -12.40 -17.16
C ASN A 369 -11.76 -12.75 -17.80
N LEU A 370 -11.62 -12.60 -19.13
CA LEU A 370 -10.34 -12.75 -19.82
C LEU A 370 -9.31 -11.73 -19.32
N ARG A 371 -9.73 -10.47 -19.11
CA ARG A 371 -8.85 -9.47 -18.49
C ARG A 371 -8.43 -9.84 -17.08
N ALA A 372 -9.35 -10.31 -16.24
CA ALA A 372 -9.04 -10.74 -14.88
C ALA A 372 -8.06 -11.92 -14.86
N MET A 373 -8.17 -12.86 -15.81
CA MET A 373 -7.22 -13.97 -15.98
C MET A 373 -5.85 -13.49 -16.48
N THR A 374 -5.79 -12.46 -17.33
CA THR A 374 -4.53 -11.85 -17.77
C THR A 374 -3.90 -10.88 -16.77
N GLU A 375 -4.71 -10.30 -15.87
CA GLU A 375 -4.27 -9.33 -14.84
C GLU A 375 -3.94 -9.99 -13.50
N ALA A 376 -4.30 -11.26 -13.29
CA ALA A 376 -3.86 -12.05 -12.14
C ALA A 376 -2.32 -12.06 -12.10
N GLN A 377 -1.76 -11.47 -11.03
CA GLN A 377 -0.33 -11.31 -10.87
C GLN A 377 0.35 -12.67 -10.74
N THR A 378 1.41 -12.87 -11.50
CA THR A 378 2.30 -14.01 -11.34
C THR A 378 2.89 -14.00 -9.92
N PRO A 379 3.18 -15.17 -9.33
CA PRO A 379 3.55 -15.32 -7.92
C PRO A 379 4.95 -14.76 -7.56
N LEU A 380 5.53 -13.90 -8.40
CA LEU A 380 6.78 -13.17 -8.17
C LEU A 380 6.72 -12.27 -6.91
N LEU A 381 5.54 -12.05 -6.36
CA LEU A 381 5.29 -11.22 -5.18
C LEU A 381 4.53 -11.94 -4.04
N GLY A 382 4.67 -13.27 -3.92
CA GLY A 382 4.30 -14.04 -2.73
C GLY A 382 2.84 -13.91 -2.25
N GLY A 383 1.95 -14.74 -2.81
CA GLY A 383 0.59 -14.96 -2.32
C GLY A 383 -0.08 -16.13 -3.06
N SER A 384 -0.93 -16.90 -2.37
CA SER A 384 -1.75 -17.96 -2.98
C SER A 384 -2.92 -17.34 -3.77
N ILE A 385 -3.26 -17.96 -4.90
CA ILE A 385 -4.31 -17.48 -5.80
C ILE A 385 -5.59 -18.29 -5.51
N ASP A 386 -6.56 -17.66 -4.84
CA ASP A 386 -7.92 -18.20 -4.75
C ASP A 386 -8.70 -17.77 -6.01
N VAL A 387 -8.83 -18.68 -6.97
CA VAL A 387 -9.71 -18.48 -8.14
C VAL A 387 -11.10 -19.02 -7.80
N THR A 388 -11.88 -18.27 -7.02
CA THR A 388 -13.32 -18.52 -6.91
C THR A 388 -14.08 -17.62 -7.91
N PRO A 389 -14.83 -18.18 -8.86
CA PRO A 389 -15.60 -17.39 -9.81
C PRO A 389 -16.83 -16.80 -9.11
N PHE A 390 -16.79 -15.51 -8.80
CA PHE A 390 -17.95 -14.75 -8.34
C PHE A 390 -18.72 -14.16 -9.54
N ALA A 391 -19.86 -14.78 -9.87
CA ALA A 391 -21.16 -14.12 -10.11
C ALA A 391 -22.08 -15.05 -10.90
N GLU A 392 -23.29 -15.26 -10.37
CA GLU A 392 -24.41 -15.97 -10.99
C GLU A 392 -24.68 -15.46 -12.41
N GLY A 393 -24.60 -16.37 -13.39
CA GLY A 393 -25.06 -16.10 -14.76
C GLY A 393 -24.06 -16.47 -15.85
N GLY A 394 -23.78 -17.76 -16.00
CA GLY A 394 -23.25 -18.33 -17.24
C GLY A 394 -21.80 -18.81 -17.18
N THR A 395 -21.62 -20.05 -16.74
CA THR A 395 -20.41 -20.84 -16.96
C THR A 395 -20.79 -22.10 -17.73
N GLY A 396 -20.41 -22.21 -19.00
CA GLY A 396 -20.66 -23.44 -19.77
C GLY A 396 -20.38 -23.27 -21.26
N PHE A 397 -19.11 -23.45 -21.64
CA PHE A 397 -18.60 -23.99 -22.91
C PHE A 397 -19.50 -23.94 -24.17
N GLU A 398 -20.07 -22.79 -24.51
CA GLU A 398 -20.81 -22.56 -25.75
C GLU A 398 -20.25 -21.32 -26.46
N GLY A 399 -19.87 -21.47 -27.73
CA GLY A 399 -18.96 -20.56 -28.44
C GLY A 399 -19.46 -19.15 -28.75
N ILE A 400 -18.50 -18.35 -29.25
CA ILE A 400 -18.45 -16.90 -29.52
C ILE A 400 -19.53 -16.33 -30.50
N THR A 401 -20.57 -17.07 -30.89
CA THR A 401 -21.55 -16.53 -31.86
C THR A 401 -22.68 -15.72 -31.19
N PRO A 402 -22.96 -14.49 -31.65
CA PRO A 402 -24.03 -13.66 -31.08
C PRO A 402 -25.41 -14.23 -31.43
N ARG A 403 -26.24 -14.50 -30.42
CA ARG A 403 -27.66 -14.84 -30.62
C ARG A 403 -28.48 -13.58 -30.90
N ARG A 404 -29.37 -13.63 -31.89
CA ARG A 404 -30.31 -12.56 -32.26
C ARG A 404 -31.40 -12.45 -31.18
N ALA A 405 -31.34 -11.41 -30.35
CA ALA A 405 -32.41 -11.10 -29.40
C ALA A 405 -33.55 -10.37 -30.12
N ILE A 406 -34.76 -10.94 -30.07
CA ILE A 406 -35.99 -10.30 -30.56
C ILE A 406 -36.45 -9.34 -29.46
N MET A 407 -36.48 -8.03 -29.74
CA MET A 407 -37.10 -7.05 -28.86
C MET A 407 -38.62 -7.26 -28.88
N GLN A 408 -39.21 -7.75 -27.80
CA GLN A 408 -40.66 -7.74 -27.63
C GLN A 408 -41.10 -6.39 -27.07
N THR A 409 -41.90 -5.66 -27.84
CA THR A 409 -42.69 -4.53 -27.38
C THR A 409 -43.97 -5.05 -26.70
N PRO A 410 -44.25 -4.72 -25.43
CA PRO A 410 -45.57 -5.01 -24.86
C PRO A 410 -46.56 -3.92 -25.33
N ASN A 411 -47.38 -4.24 -26.33
CA ASN A 411 -48.58 -3.45 -26.66
C ASN A 411 -49.74 -3.92 -25.76
N PRO A 412 -50.31 -3.04 -24.91
CA PRO A 412 -51.24 -3.45 -23.86
C PRO A 412 -52.71 -3.37 -24.31
N LEU A 413 -53.10 -4.01 -25.41
CA LEU A 413 -54.52 -4.19 -25.74
C LEU A 413 -54.70 -5.46 -26.58
N ALA A 414 -54.90 -6.60 -25.90
CA ALA A 414 -55.80 -7.70 -26.33
C ALA A 414 -55.55 -8.96 -25.48
N ALA A 415 -56.03 -8.94 -24.24
CA ALA A 415 -56.57 -10.14 -23.62
C ALA A 415 -58.09 -10.08 -23.83
N GLN A 416 -58.54 -10.43 -25.03
CA GLN A 416 -59.88 -10.96 -25.31
C GLN A 416 -59.87 -11.51 -26.75
N LEU A 417 -60.00 -12.85 -26.82
CA LEU A 417 -60.57 -13.65 -27.91
C LEU A 417 -59.73 -13.85 -29.20
N THR A 418 -59.27 -15.10 -29.33
CA THR A 418 -58.61 -15.83 -30.43
C THR A 418 -59.53 -16.04 -31.67
N PRO A 419 -59.18 -16.73 -32.80
CA PRO A 419 -57.95 -17.51 -33.11
C PRO A 419 -57.42 -17.49 -34.60
N ARG A 420 -56.23 -18.10 -34.79
CA ARG A 420 -55.84 -19.06 -35.87
C ARG A 420 -55.36 -18.60 -37.27
N ALA A 421 -54.05 -18.87 -37.48
CA ALA A 421 -53.37 -19.56 -38.61
C ALA A 421 -53.10 -18.87 -39.96
N GLY A 422 -51.84 -19.03 -40.40
CA GLY A 422 -51.44 -19.21 -41.81
C GLY A 422 -50.40 -18.23 -42.34
N GLY A 423 -49.14 -18.66 -42.52
CA GLY A 423 -48.15 -17.99 -43.38
C GLY A 423 -48.48 -18.18 -44.89
N PRO A 424 -47.55 -18.04 -45.87
CA PRO A 424 -46.08 -17.85 -45.81
C PRO A 424 -45.49 -16.78 -46.80
N GLY A 425 -44.23 -16.34 -46.60
CA GLY A 425 -43.15 -16.44 -47.62
C GLY A 425 -42.94 -15.16 -48.48
N VAL A 426 -41.82 -14.81 -49.13
CA VAL A 426 -40.50 -15.39 -49.50
C VAL A 426 -39.61 -14.23 -50.04
N SER A 427 -38.25 -14.38 -50.01
CA SER A 427 -37.26 -13.88 -51.02
C SER A 427 -36.90 -12.36 -51.06
N MET A 428 -35.71 -11.86 -51.44
CA MET A 428 -34.39 -12.38 -51.90
C MET A 428 -33.36 -11.21 -51.83
N THR A 429 -32.08 -11.57 -51.66
CA THR A 429 -30.82 -10.81 -51.94
C THR A 429 -30.72 -10.38 -53.43
N PRO A 430 -29.79 -9.49 -53.93
CA PRO A 430 -28.32 -9.64 -53.77
C PRO A 430 -27.33 -8.45 -54.02
N ARG A 431 -26.06 -8.67 -53.62
CA ARG A 431 -24.77 -8.25 -54.29
C ARG A 431 -24.42 -6.74 -54.31
N ASP A 432 -23.17 -6.25 -54.43
CA ASP A 432 -21.80 -6.78 -54.56
C ASP A 432 -20.79 -5.61 -54.35
N PHE A 433 -19.56 -5.95 -53.96
CA PHE A 433 -18.24 -5.32 -54.28
C PHE A 433 -17.87 -3.86 -53.97
N GLY A 434 -16.67 -3.72 -53.38
CA GLY A 434 -15.61 -2.87 -53.96
C GLY A 434 -15.11 -1.66 -53.14
N THR A 435 -13.91 -1.76 -52.58
CA THR A 435 -12.97 -0.67 -52.24
C THR A 435 -12.62 0.21 -53.48
N PRO A 436 -11.81 1.30 -53.44
CA PRO A 436 -11.21 2.13 -52.38
C PRO A 436 -11.44 3.65 -52.65
N ARG A 437 -10.82 4.58 -51.90
CA ARG A 437 -10.69 5.96 -52.43
C ARG A 437 -9.44 6.70 -51.99
N SER A 438 -8.83 7.34 -52.98
CA SER A 438 -7.58 8.10 -52.96
C SER A 438 -7.83 9.49 -53.59
N VAL A 439 -7.14 10.52 -53.07
CA VAL A 439 -6.44 11.63 -53.80
C VAL A 439 -7.35 12.65 -54.54
N ALA A 440 -7.14 13.96 -54.69
CA ALA A 440 -6.18 15.03 -54.36
C ALA A 440 -7.03 16.35 -54.24
N GLY A 441 -6.58 17.53 -53.83
CA GLY A 441 -5.27 18.08 -53.52
C GLY A 441 -5.38 19.56 -53.12
N SER A 442 -4.25 20.09 -52.62
CA SER A 442 -3.81 21.51 -52.59
C SER A 442 -4.67 22.53 -51.82
N THR A 443 -4.15 23.44 -50.99
CA THR A 443 -2.87 24.18 -51.06
C THR A 443 -2.34 24.60 -49.66
N VAL A 444 -1.02 24.80 -49.67
CA VAL A 444 -0.03 25.47 -48.77
C VAL A 444 -0.53 26.70 -47.96
N SER A 445 0.07 27.23 -46.88
CA SER A 445 1.47 27.44 -46.42
C SER A 445 1.34 28.13 -45.03
N SER A 446 1.88 27.70 -43.89
CA SER A 446 3.25 27.89 -43.36
C SER A 446 3.29 28.70 -42.05
N SER A 447 4.23 28.29 -41.21
CA SER A 447 4.59 28.69 -39.85
C SER A 447 5.70 29.74 -39.76
N MET A 448 5.82 30.43 -38.62
CA MET A 448 7.03 30.90 -37.88
C MET A 448 6.59 32.08 -36.96
N GLY A 449 7.17 32.48 -35.82
CA GLY A 449 8.43 32.21 -35.13
C GLY A 449 9.00 33.53 -34.54
N SER A 450 9.19 33.61 -33.22
CA SER A 450 10.18 34.43 -32.45
C SER A 450 10.12 35.97 -32.31
N SER A 451 10.46 36.43 -31.08
CA SER A 451 11.26 37.63 -30.66
C SER A 451 10.62 38.93 -30.11
N ARG A 452 10.98 39.24 -28.84
CA ARG A 452 11.38 40.50 -28.13
C ARG A 452 10.67 41.89 -28.32
N VAL A 453 10.61 42.62 -27.17
CA VAL A 453 10.60 44.09 -26.88
C VAL A 453 9.24 44.84 -26.71
N GLY A 454 9.09 45.51 -25.56
CA GLY A 454 8.27 46.73 -25.27
C GLY A 454 6.75 46.51 -25.19
N GLY A 455 5.97 46.87 -24.18
CA GLY A 455 6.05 47.97 -23.22
C GLY A 455 4.76 48.81 -23.36
N GLY A 456 3.80 48.71 -22.43
CA GLY A 456 2.62 49.59 -22.43
C GLY A 456 1.34 49.16 -21.67
N ARG A 457 1.34 49.33 -20.34
CA ARG A 457 0.26 49.90 -19.47
C ARG A 457 -1.13 49.21 -19.29
N THR A 458 -1.26 48.49 -18.15
CA THR A 458 -2.19 48.62 -16.96
C THR A 458 -3.70 48.94 -17.10
N PRO A 459 -4.55 48.70 -16.06
CA PRO A 459 -4.58 47.65 -15.01
C PRO A 459 -6.02 47.13 -14.68
N LEU A 460 -6.15 45.92 -14.10
CA LEU A 460 -7.31 45.57 -13.26
C LEU A 460 -6.80 45.08 -11.90
N ARG A 461 -7.51 45.54 -10.87
CA ARG A 461 -7.12 45.74 -9.48
C ARG A 461 -7.65 44.59 -8.63
N ASP A 462 -6.78 43.91 -7.91
CA ASP A 462 -7.14 42.90 -6.90
C ASP A 462 -7.24 43.60 -5.53
N GLU A 463 -8.40 43.48 -4.87
CA GLU A 463 -8.77 44.26 -3.68
C GLU A 463 -8.27 43.68 -2.35
N MET A 464 -7.50 42.58 -2.34
CA MET A 464 -6.98 41.99 -1.10
C MET A 464 -5.50 41.65 -1.23
N GLY A 465 -4.65 42.66 -1.06
CA GLY A 465 -3.18 42.59 -1.20
C GLY A 465 -2.48 41.72 -0.16
N ILE A 466 -2.58 40.39 -0.30
CA ILE A 466 -1.95 39.41 0.60
C ILE A 466 -0.64 38.83 0.05
N ASN A 467 -0.29 39.06 -1.22
CA ASN A 467 0.97 38.56 -1.77
C ASN A 467 1.67 39.59 -2.66
N THR A 468 2.56 40.40 -2.08
CA THR A 468 3.79 40.81 -2.78
C THR A 468 4.99 40.88 -1.82
N PRO A 469 6.20 40.55 -2.32
CA PRO A 469 7.37 40.25 -1.51
C PRO A 469 8.02 41.51 -0.97
N ARG A 470 8.47 41.42 0.28
CA ARG A 470 9.27 42.43 0.97
C ARG A 470 10.69 42.42 0.41
N ASP A 471 10.99 43.33 -0.51
CA ASP A 471 12.36 43.80 -0.75
C ASP A 471 12.54 45.13 0.00
N ASP A 472 13.45 45.13 0.97
CA ASP A 472 13.81 46.27 1.82
C ASP A 472 15.03 46.98 1.19
N TYR A 473 14.86 48.23 0.76
CA TYR A 473 15.91 49.26 0.68
C TYR A 473 15.27 50.62 0.96
N GLY A 474 15.89 51.41 1.84
CA GLY A 474 15.26 52.51 2.60
C GLY A 474 15.15 53.89 1.93
N GLY A 475 14.57 54.83 2.69
CA GLY A 475 14.59 56.27 2.40
C GLY A 475 13.35 57.03 2.89
N SER A 476 13.50 57.85 3.93
CA SER A 476 12.51 58.76 4.51
C SER A 476 11.92 59.79 3.53
N PHE A 477 10.60 60.03 3.57
CA PHE A 477 9.97 61.37 3.59
C PHE A 477 8.42 61.29 3.77
N GLU A 478 7.89 62.17 4.63
CA GLU A 478 6.48 62.58 4.86
C GLU A 478 5.41 61.55 5.28
N ASP A 479 5.14 61.53 6.59
CA ASP A 479 3.95 60.91 7.20
C ASP A 479 2.68 61.72 6.86
N THR A 480 1.75 61.10 6.13
CA THR A 480 0.39 61.63 5.95
C THR A 480 -0.54 61.13 7.07
N PRO A 481 -1.60 61.86 7.45
CA PRO A 481 -2.44 61.58 8.63
C PRO A 481 -3.19 60.23 8.59
N ARG A 482 -3.14 59.50 7.47
CA ARG A 482 -3.73 58.16 7.31
C ARG A 482 -2.83 57.02 7.79
N SER A 483 -1.51 57.23 7.93
CA SER A 483 -0.57 56.19 8.40
C SER A 483 -0.71 55.92 9.91
N VAL A 484 -1.05 56.97 10.68
CA VAL A 484 -1.22 56.92 12.14
C VAL A 484 -2.48 56.13 12.55
N SER A 485 -3.60 56.30 11.82
CA SER A 485 -4.83 55.53 12.09
C SER A 485 -4.72 54.04 11.74
N SER A 486 -3.90 53.67 10.75
CA SER A 486 -3.66 52.26 10.41
C SER A 486 -2.81 51.56 11.47
N ARG A 487 -1.78 52.25 11.99
CA ARG A 487 -0.97 51.77 13.14
C ARG A 487 -1.79 51.67 14.43
N GLY A 488 -2.68 52.63 14.69
CA GLY A 488 -3.62 52.58 15.82
C GLY A 488 -4.54 51.35 15.74
N ARG A 489 -5.08 51.05 14.55
CA ARG A 489 -5.94 49.88 14.33
C ARG A 489 -5.19 48.56 14.45
N GLN A 490 -3.95 48.50 13.97
CA GLN A 490 -3.09 47.32 14.14
C GLN A 490 -2.68 47.09 15.59
N ASN A 491 -2.41 48.15 16.36
CA ASN A 491 -2.13 48.05 17.78
C ASN A 491 -3.37 47.62 18.59
N LEU A 492 -4.56 48.12 18.24
CA LEU A 492 -5.82 47.70 18.85
C LEU A 492 -6.13 46.22 18.57
N ILE A 493 -5.89 45.75 17.34
CA ILE A 493 -6.00 44.32 17.00
C ILE A 493 -4.97 43.49 17.76
N ARG A 494 -3.76 44.01 17.97
CA ARG A 494 -2.71 43.33 18.74
C ARG A 494 -3.06 43.24 20.22
N GLU A 495 -3.69 44.26 20.78
CA GLU A 495 -4.17 44.31 22.16
C GLU A 495 -5.41 43.42 22.36
N GLN A 496 -6.32 43.38 21.38
CA GLN A 496 -7.45 42.44 21.33
C GLN A 496 -7.01 40.98 21.15
N LEU A 497 -5.97 40.73 20.35
CA LEU A 497 -5.37 39.40 20.21
C LEU A 497 -4.61 39.03 21.49
N ALA A 498 -3.89 39.96 22.12
CA ALA A 498 -3.20 39.70 23.38
C ALA A 498 -4.18 39.38 24.52
N SER A 499 -5.34 40.04 24.59
CA SER A 499 -6.39 39.69 25.55
C SER A 499 -7.07 38.35 25.23
N HIS A 500 -7.19 37.98 23.95
CA HIS A 500 -7.64 36.64 23.52
C HIS A 500 -6.60 35.54 23.76
N PHE A 501 -5.30 35.83 23.67
CA PHE A 501 -4.25 34.87 24.00
C PHE A 501 -4.05 34.75 25.53
N ALA A 502 -4.34 35.80 26.29
CA ALA A 502 -4.34 35.77 27.75
C ALA A 502 -5.54 35.01 28.34
N SER A 503 -6.65 34.89 27.60
CA SER A 503 -7.81 34.07 27.97
C SER A 503 -7.66 32.59 27.59
N LEU A 504 -6.59 32.20 26.88
CA LEU A 504 -6.28 30.79 26.66
C LEU A 504 -5.74 30.15 27.95
N PRO A 505 -6.17 28.92 28.29
CA PRO A 505 -5.57 28.17 29.39
C PRO A 505 -4.07 28.03 29.20
N LYS A 506 -3.28 28.28 30.26
CA LYS A 506 -1.82 28.16 30.21
C LYS A 506 -1.41 26.76 29.70
N PRO A 507 -0.45 26.67 28.77
CA PRO A 507 -0.04 25.40 28.20
C PRO A 507 0.53 24.48 29.30
N LYS A 508 -0.10 23.31 29.48
CA LYS A 508 0.48 22.22 30.26
C LYS A 508 1.52 21.52 29.39
N ASN A 509 2.80 21.79 29.69
CA ASN A 509 3.91 21.09 29.08
C ASN A 509 4.10 19.73 29.76
N ASP A 510 3.29 18.74 29.38
CA ASP A 510 3.53 17.34 29.75
C ASP A 510 4.52 16.74 28.75
N PHE A 511 5.82 16.88 29.03
CA PHE A 511 6.86 16.10 28.34
C PHE A 511 7.33 15.00 29.28
N GLU A 512 6.85 13.78 29.04
CA GLU A 512 7.43 12.56 29.61
C GLU A 512 8.79 12.34 28.95
N ILE A 513 9.86 12.60 29.69
CA ILE A 513 11.23 12.28 29.26
C ILE A 513 11.39 10.77 29.36
N VAL A 514 11.08 10.06 28.27
CA VAL A 514 11.42 8.64 28.13
C VAL A 514 12.92 8.56 27.83
N LEU A 515 13.72 8.32 28.87
CA LEU A 515 15.08 7.82 28.70
C LEU A 515 15.00 6.45 28.02
N PRO A 516 15.73 6.20 26.91
CA PRO A 516 15.82 4.87 26.35
C PRO A 516 16.64 3.98 27.28
N ASP A 517 16.03 2.92 27.81
CA ASP A 517 16.73 1.86 28.51
C ASP A 517 17.78 1.24 27.57
N ARG A 518 19.06 1.48 27.88
CA ARG A 518 20.15 0.68 27.36
C ARG A 518 20.10 -0.68 28.06
N PRO A 519 20.06 -1.81 27.33
CA PRO A 519 20.31 -3.10 27.94
C PRO A 519 21.81 -3.19 28.24
N SER A 520 22.20 -2.90 29.47
CA SER A 520 23.49 -3.34 30.01
C SER A 520 23.37 -4.83 30.29
N ALA A 521 23.93 -5.63 29.39
CA ALA A 521 24.33 -6.99 29.70
C ALA A 521 25.57 -6.92 30.60
N ASN A 522 25.47 -7.56 31.75
CA ASN A 522 26.52 -8.13 32.60
C ASN A 522 27.83 -7.33 32.74
N ASP A 523 28.03 -6.74 33.92
CA ASP A 523 29.32 -6.86 34.61
C ASP A 523 29.12 -6.57 36.11
N ASP A 524 29.61 -7.52 36.90
CA ASP A 524 29.97 -7.54 38.33
C ASP A 524 29.05 -6.96 39.40
N ASP A 525 28.57 -7.89 40.23
CA ASP A 525 28.02 -7.70 41.56
C ASP A 525 29.19 -7.41 42.54
N SER A 526 29.45 -6.13 42.79
CA SER A 526 30.17 -5.69 43.98
C SER A 526 29.40 -4.55 44.63
N SER A 527 28.63 -4.92 45.64
CA SER A 527 27.87 -4.03 46.51
C SER A 527 28.81 -3.29 47.46
N GLU A 528 29.03 -1.98 47.22
CA GLU A 528 29.41 -1.05 48.27
C GLU A 528 28.28 -0.01 48.47
N PRO A 529 27.80 0.21 49.71
CA PRO A 529 26.82 1.23 49.99
C PRO A 529 27.53 2.59 50.00
N THR A 530 27.36 3.37 48.94
CA THR A 530 27.71 4.79 49.01
C THR A 530 26.67 5.51 49.87
N VAL A 531 27.05 5.87 51.10
CA VAL A 531 26.31 6.81 51.93
C VAL A 531 26.28 8.15 51.20
N GLN A 532 25.19 8.42 50.47
CA GLN A 532 24.90 9.74 49.94
C GLN A 532 24.38 10.59 51.09
N THR A 533 25.16 11.59 51.50
CA THR A 533 24.66 12.68 52.34
C THR A 533 23.60 13.43 51.56
N GLU A 534 22.36 13.43 52.03
CA GLU A 534 21.25 14.17 51.43
C GLU A 534 21.60 15.66 51.32
N ASP A 535 21.47 16.21 50.12
CA ASP A 535 21.76 17.63 49.87
C ASP A 535 20.72 18.50 50.60
N ALA A 536 21.12 19.68 51.06
CA ALA A 536 20.23 20.60 51.80
C ALA A 536 18.96 20.98 51.02
N ALA A 537 18.98 20.85 49.70
CA ALA A 537 17.81 21.05 48.83
C ALA A 537 16.76 19.94 49.00
N ASP A 538 17.18 18.70 49.23
CA ASP A 538 16.29 17.55 49.38
C ASP A 538 15.58 17.58 50.75
N ILE A 539 16.31 17.94 51.81
CA ILE A 539 15.73 18.14 53.15
C ILE A 539 14.71 19.28 53.16
N LEU A 540 15.00 20.39 52.48
CA LEU A 540 14.05 21.51 52.34
C LEU A 540 12.83 21.10 51.51
N ALA A 541 13.02 20.35 50.42
CA ALA A 541 11.93 19.87 49.58
C ALA A 541 11.01 18.88 50.32
N GLN A 542 11.58 17.99 51.13
CA GLN A 542 10.83 17.04 51.94
C GLN A 542 10.09 17.75 53.08
N ARG A 543 10.71 18.75 53.70
CA ARG A 543 10.04 19.57 54.73
C ARG A 543 8.90 20.40 54.15
N ASP A 544 9.07 20.94 52.95
CA ASP A 544 8.03 21.68 52.25
C ASP A 544 6.91 20.77 51.74
N SER A 545 7.20 19.52 51.33
CA SER A 545 6.18 18.57 50.92
C SER A 545 5.33 18.10 52.10
N VAL A 546 5.94 17.85 53.27
CA VAL A 546 5.22 17.52 54.51
C VAL A 546 4.31 18.68 54.93
N LYS A 547 4.82 19.91 54.94
CA LYS A 547 3.99 21.09 55.25
C LYS A 547 2.82 21.27 54.28
N ARG A 548 3.05 21.11 52.97
CA ARG A 548 1.97 21.20 51.97
C ARG A 548 0.95 20.09 52.15
N ALA A 549 1.39 18.86 52.46
CA ALA A 549 0.49 17.74 52.74
C ALA A 549 -0.38 18.04 53.96
N GLU A 550 0.22 18.51 55.06
CA GLU A 550 -0.50 18.95 56.26
C GLU A 550 -1.48 20.09 55.97
N GLU A 551 -1.10 21.08 55.17
CA GLU A 551 -1.99 22.18 54.74
C GLU A 551 -3.16 21.66 53.88
N THR A 552 -2.92 20.72 52.97
CA THR A 552 -3.98 20.12 52.14
C THR A 552 -4.94 19.28 52.96
N SER A 553 -4.45 18.41 53.85
CA SER A 553 -5.29 17.64 54.76
C SER A 553 -6.08 18.56 55.70
N ARG A 554 -5.47 19.67 56.15
CA ARG A 554 -6.16 20.68 56.94
C ARG A 554 -7.28 21.36 56.15
N LEU A 555 -7.06 21.72 54.88
CA LEU A 555 -8.10 22.28 54.00
C LEU A 555 -9.22 21.25 53.73
N GLU A 556 -8.88 19.97 53.59
CA GLU A 556 -9.82 18.87 53.40
C GLU A 556 -10.73 18.63 54.61
N ARG A 557 -10.32 18.98 55.83
CA ARG A 557 -11.18 18.89 57.02
C ARG A 557 -12.14 20.08 57.21
N ARG A 558 -12.04 21.13 56.39
CA ARG A 558 -12.85 22.36 56.53
C ARG A 558 -14.18 22.32 55.75
N SER A 559 -15.01 23.33 56.00
CA SER A 559 -16.33 23.47 55.39
C SER A 559 -16.25 23.50 53.85
N SER A 560 -17.27 22.97 53.19
CA SER A 560 -17.35 23.00 51.72
C SER A 560 -17.35 24.43 51.15
N ALA A 561 -17.82 25.40 51.93
CA ALA A 561 -17.81 26.83 51.61
C ALA A 561 -16.39 27.41 51.55
N VAL A 562 -15.50 27.05 52.49
CA VAL A 562 -14.08 27.45 52.46
C VAL A 562 -13.34 26.74 51.31
N LYS A 563 -13.61 25.44 51.07
CA LYS A 563 -12.98 24.68 49.97
C LYS A 563 -13.32 25.23 48.57
N ARG A 564 -14.53 25.75 48.40
CA ARG A 564 -15.04 26.29 47.11
C ARG A 564 -14.89 27.80 46.99
N ASP A 565 -14.31 28.45 48.01
CA ASP A 565 -14.15 29.89 48.12
C ASP A 565 -15.44 30.68 47.81
N LEU A 566 -16.56 30.19 48.34
CA LEU A 566 -17.86 30.84 48.20
C LEU A 566 -17.94 32.09 49.09
N PRO A 567 -18.75 33.11 48.73
CA PRO A 567 -18.95 34.29 49.57
C PRO A 567 -19.54 33.92 50.95
N ARG A 568 -18.92 34.41 52.03
CA ARG A 568 -19.27 34.11 53.43
C ARG A 568 -19.80 35.36 54.16
N PRO A 569 -20.70 35.22 55.15
CA PRO A 569 -21.26 36.34 55.89
C PRO A 569 -20.21 37.08 56.73
N VAL A 570 -20.41 38.39 56.94
CA VAL A 570 -19.54 39.22 57.80
C VAL A 570 -20.02 39.12 59.24
N MET A 571 -19.23 38.51 60.13
CA MET A 571 -19.55 38.45 61.56
C MET A 571 -19.13 39.75 62.25
N SER A 572 -20.08 40.49 62.85
CA SER A 572 -19.79 41.60 63.75
C SER A 572 -19.47 41.08 65.15
N SER A 573 -18.58 41.74 65.89
CA SER A 573 -17.94 41.30 67.14
C SER A 573 -18.86 41.20 68.37
N THR A 574 -20.14 40.84 68.21
CA THR A 574 -21.14 40.79 69.29
C THR A 574 -22.07 39.59 69.10
N SER A 575 -21.55 38.41 69.41
CA SER A 575 -22.37 37.23 69.73
C SER A 575 -21.53 36.28 70.60
N SER A 576 -21.22 36.71 71.82
CA SER A 576 -20.83 35.79 72.89
C SER A 576 -22.09 35.15 73.44
N THR A 577 -22.52 34.06 72.81
CA THR A 577 -23.54 33.16 73.35
C THR A 577 -22.86 32.30 74.41
N ASP A 578 -23.10 32.59 75.68
CA ASP A 578 -22.81 31.67 76.77
C ASP A 578 -23.62 30.38 76.52
N ILE A 579 -22.92 29.28 76.28
CA ILE A 579 -23.54 27.99 75.94
C ILE A 579 -23.97 27.31 77.25
N ASP A 580 -25.26 27.04 77.40
CA ASP A 580 -25.77 26.16 78.47
C ASP A 580 -25.56 24.70 78.04
N GLU A 581 -24.70 23.98 78.74
CA GLU A 581 -24.30 22.60 78.41
C GLU A 581 -25.46 21.57 78.53
N ASN A 582 -26.64 21.99 78.98
CA ASN A 582 -27.80 21.12 79.20
C ASN A 582 -28.94 21.27 78.16
N GLU A 583 -28.75 22.01 77.06
CA GLU A 583 -29.81 22.23 76.06
C GLU A 583 -29.97 21.04 75.09
N THR A 584 -31.16 20.42 75.06
CA THR A 584 -31.45 19.18 74.31
C THR A 584 -32.13 19.41 72.95
N ASP A 585 -32.35 20.67 72.56
CA ASP A 585 -33.01 21.01 71.30
C ASP A 585 -32.02 20.88 70.12
N PRO A 586 -32.24 19.94 69.18
CA PRO A 586 -31.31 19.69 68.07
C PRO A 586 -31.13 20.91 67.16
N GLU A 587 -32.16 21.76 66.98
CA GLU A 587 -32.05 22.93 66.09
C GLU A 587 -31.13 24.00 66.68
N ARG A 588 -31.23 24.25 68.00
CA ARG A 588 -30.34 25.18 68.70
C ARG A 588 -28.91 24.68 68.78
N LEU A 589 -28.72 23.38 69.00
CA LEU A 589 -27.38 22.76 68.99
C LEU A 589 -26.70 22.95 67.64
N ILE A 590 -27.39 22.64 66.54
CA ILE A 590 -26.88 22.83 65.18
C ILE A 590 -26.58 24.31 64.91
N GLN A 591 -27.49 25.22 65.29
CA GLN A 591 -27.29 26.65 65.10
C GLN A 591 -26.05 27.16 65.85
N SER A 592 -25.87 26.73 67.11
CA SER A 592 -24.71 27.10 67.92
C SER A 592 -23.39 26.58 67.34
N GLU A 593 -23.38 25.38 66.78
CA GLU A 593 -22.22 24.79 66.13
C GLU A 593 -21.87 25.52 64.81
N VAL A 594 -22.89 25.89 64.04
CA VAL A 594 -22.75 26.69 62.81
C VAL A 594 -22.14 28.05 63.11
N GLU A 595 -22.62 28.75 64.15
CA GLU A 595 -22.08 30.04 64.57
C GLU A 595 -20.62 29.93 65.03
N ARG A 596 -20.29 28.88 65.81
CA ARG A 596 -18.91 28.60 66.24
C ARG A 596 -17.98 28.38 65.04
N ARG A 597 -18.44 27.63 64.03
CA ARG A 597 -17.66 27.31 62.82
C ARG A 597 -17.47 28.53 61.92
N LEU A 598 -18.48 29.37 61.79
CA LEU A 598 -18.39 30.64 61.06
C LEU A 598 -17.42 31.62 61.73
N GLY A 599 -17.43 31.68 63.07
CA GLY A 599 -16.47 32.48 63.84
C GLY A 599 -15.02 32.04 63.63
N TYR A 600 -14.76 30.72 63.64
CA TYR A 600 -13.44 30.16 63.34
C TYR A 600 -12.98 30.50 61.91
N ASP A 601 -13.85 30.31 60.91
CA ASP A 601 -13.55 30.59 59.52
C ASP A 601 -13.23 32.08 59.30
N ALA A 602 -13.91 33.00 59.97
CA ALA A 602 -13.65 34.45 59.89
C ALA A 602 -12.28 34.88 60.46
N VAL A 603 -11.74 34.17 61.46
CA VAL A 603 -10.45 34.49 62.11
C VAL A 603 -9.25 33.91 61.34
N TYR A 604 -9.37 32.67 60.85
CA TYR A 604 -8.26 31.97 60.18
C TYR A 604 -8.28 32.09 58.65
N TYR A 605 -9.47 32.22 58.06
CA TYR A 605 -9.69 32.25 56.60
C TYR A 605 -10.65 33.38 56.20
N PRO A 606 -10.27 34.66 56.42
CA PRO A 606 -11.13 35.80 56.11
C PRO A 606 -11.47 35.83 54.61
N ALA A 607 -12.72 36.18 54.29
CA ALA A 607 -13.13 36.35 52.89
C ALA A 607 -12.41 37.55 52.26
N ALA A 608 -12.22 37.53 50.94
CA ALA A 608 -11.54 38.61 50.22
C ALA A 608 -12.19 39.99 50.52
N GLY A 609 -11.43 40.88 51.16
CA GLY A 609 -11.90 42.20 51.58
C GLY A 609 -12.22 42.36 53.08
N GLN A 610 -12.15 41.29 53.89
CA GLN A 610 -12.31 41.36 55.34
C GLN A 610 -10.97 41.51 56.07
N SER A 611 -10.94 42.37 57.11
CA SER A 611 -9.80 42.43 58.03
C SER A 611 -9.85 41.25 58.99
N ARG A 612 -8.70 40.63 59.25
CA ARG A 612 -8.58 39.54 60.22
C ARG A 612 -9.02 40.06 61.59
N LEU A 613 -10.07 39.48 62.16
CA LEU A 613 -10.51 39.80 63.52
C LEU A 613 -9.40 39.38 64.50
N THR A 614 -8.75 40.34 65.14
CA THR A 614 -7.58 40.10 66.03
C THR A 614 -7.91 40.18 67.53
N ASN A 615 -9.10 40.66 67.90
CA ASN A 615 -9.51 40.80 69.29
C ASN A 615 -10.88 40.16 69.55
N GLY A 616 -10.96 39.29 70.57
CA GLY A 616 -12.20 39.05 71.30
C GLY A 616 -12.93 37.73 71.11
N ILE A 617 -12.35 36.72 70.46
CA ILE A 617 -12.88 35.35 70.53
C ILE A 617 -11.82 34.53 71.25
N ALA A 618 -12.10 34.22 72.52
CA ALA A 618 -11.31 33.28 73.31
C ALA A 618 -11.01 32.06 72.45
N HIS A 619 -9.76 31.59 72.49
CA HIS A 619 -9.30 30.35 71.85
C HIS A 619 -10.45 29.36 71.66
N VAL A 620 -11.05 29.33 70.46
CA VAL A 620 -11.82 28.16 70.03
C VAL A 620 -10.73 27.13 69.80
N ALA A 621 -10.38 26.43 70.88
CA ALA A 621 -9.60 25.23 70.80
C ALA A 621 -10.34 24.34 69.80
N ASP A 622 -9.70 24.12 68.66
CA ASP A 622 -9.97 22.99 67.78
C ASP A 622 -9.60 21.79 68.67
N GLU A 623 -10.48 21.41 69.61
CA GLU A 623 -10.42 20.08 70.21
C GLU A 623 -10.43 19.14 69.00
N SER A 624 -9.29 18.51 68.84
CA SER A 624 -8.87 17.82 67.64
C SER A 624 -9.80 16.66 67.37
N TYR A 625 -10.81 16.87 66.52
CA TYR A 625 -11.46 15.77 65.83
C TYR A 625 -10.37 15.05 65.03
N THR A 626 -9.99 13.87 65.49
CA THR A 626 -9.05 13.01 64.81
C THR A 626 -9.72 12.37 63.60
N ASP A 627 -8.95 11.87 62.64
CA ASP A 627 -9.55 11.11 61.52
C ASP A 627 -10.30 9.87 62.04
N ASP A 628 -9.92 9.34 63.21
CA ASP A 628 -10.60 8.24 63.88
C ASP A 628 -12.03 8.64 64.33
N ASP A 629 -12.22 9.86 64.84
CA ASP A 629 -13.55 10.37 65.23
C ASP A 629 -14.46 10.56 64.02
N TYR A 630 -13.90 11.02 62.89
CA TYR A 630 -14.62 11.15 61.63
C TYR A 630 -15.04 9.77 61.09
N VAL A 631 -14.14 8.78 61.16
CA VAL A 631 -14.44 7.39 60.76
C VAL A 631 -15.53 6.80 61.66
N ALA A 632 -15.47 7.02 62.97
CA ALA A 632 -16.49 6.57 63.91
C ALA A 632 -17.87 7.19 63.62
N ALA A 633 -17.93 8.51 63.35
CA ALA A 633 -19.18 9.18 62.97
C ALA A 633 -19.73 8.65 61.63
N CYS A 634 -18.87 8.40 60.64
CA CYS A 634 -19.28 7.78 59.38
C CYS A 634 -19.78 6.34 59.56
N GLN A 635 -19.26 5.59 60.52
CA GLN A 635 -19.76 4.26 60.86
C GLN A 635 -21.16 4.35 61.47
N LEU A 636 -21.38 5.24 62.43
CA LEU A 636 -22.71 5.46 63.03
C LEU A 636 -23.77 5.83 61.98
N LEU A 637 -23.45 6.74 61.05
CA LEU A 637 -24.35 7.07 59.94
C LEU A 637 -24.61 5.89 59.00
N LYS A 638 -23.60 5.05 58.74
CA LYS A 638 -23.77 3.84 57.93
C LYS A 638 -24.66 2.82 58.64
N ASP A 639 -24.52 2.70 59.95
CA ASP A 639 -25.33 1.81 60.76
C ASP A 639 -26.79 2.30 60.82
N GLU A 640 -27.03 3.61 60.92
CA GLU A 640 -28.36 4.22 60.82
C GLU A 640 -28.99 4.01 59.43
N VAL A 641 -28.23 4.23 58.35
CA VAL A 641 -28.71 3.98 56.98
C VAL A 641 -28.94 2.49 56.73
N ALA A 642 -28.12 1.61 57.30
CA ALA A 642 -28.33 0.17 57.22
C ALA A 642 -29.56 -0.29 58.03
N ALA A 643 -29.95 0.46 59.07
CA ALA A 643 -31.17 0.22 59.85
C ALA A 643 -32.45 0.75 59.16
N THR A 644 -32.33 1.61 58.14
CA THR A 644 -33.48 2.02 57.32
C THR A 644 -33.87 0.90 56.34
N GLU A 645 -35.16 0.51 56.33
CA GLU A 645 -35.66 -0.54 55.43
C GLU A 645 -35.42 -0.18 53.96
N PRO A 646 -35.04 -1.15 53.10
CA PRO A 646 -34.85 -0.91 51.68
C PRO A 646 -36.14 -0.38 51.05
N LEU A 647 -36.01 0.73 50.32
CA LEU A 647 -37.11 1.38 49.60
C LEU A 647 -37.81 0.37 48.68
N ASP A 648 -39.14 0.27 48.76
CA ASP A 648 -39.98 -0.63 47.96
C ASP A 648 -39.67 -0.48 46.46
N ASP A 649 -39.19 -1.55 45.80
CA ASP A 649 -38.83 -1.58 44.38
C ASP A 649 -39.99 -1.09 43.49
N THR A 650 -41.24 -1.27 43.94
CA THR A 650 -42.43 -0.78 43.23
C THR A 650 -42.52 0.74 43.17
N LEU A 651 -42.03 1.44 44.20
CA LEU A 651 -41.93 2.90 44.22
C LEU A 651 -40.84 3.37 43.26
N TYR A 652 -39.71 2.67 43.21
CA TYR A 652 -38.60 2.99 42.32
C TYR A 652 -38.99 2.84 40.83
N ASP A 653 -39.70 1.78 40.48
CA ASP A 653 -40.26 1.58 39.14
C ASP A 653 -41.33 2.63 38.80
N SER A 654 -42.14 3.04 39.77
CA SER A 654 -43.15 4.09 39.56
C SER A 654 -42.54 5.49 39.32
N ILE A 655 -41.36 5.75 39.88
CA ILE A 655 -40.64 7.03 39.74
C ILE A 655 -39.85 7.02 38.43
N THR A 656 -39.16 5.93 38.10
CA THR A 656 -38.38 5.81 36.86
C THR A 656 -39.26 5.77 35.60
N SER A 657 -40.48 5.22 35.69
CA SER A 657 -41.46 5.29 34.60
C SER A 657 -42.08 6.67 34.40
N LYS A 658 -42.08 7.54 35.41
CA LYS A 658 -42.60 8.92 35.33
C LYS A 658 -41.56 9.94 34.88
N TYR A 659 -40.28 9.69 35.09
CA TYR A 659 -39.22 10.66 34.81
C TYR A 659 -38.09 10.05 33.97
N THR A 660 -37.79 10.68 32.84
CA THR A 660 -36.64 10.36 31.97
C THR A 660 -35.49 11.31 32.24
N TYR A 661 -34.28 10.78 32.38
CA TYR A 661 -33.08 11.59 32.52
C TYR A 661 -32.62 12.14 31.17
N LEU A 662 -32.55 13.47 31.03
CA LEU A 662 -31.96 14.11 29.86
C LEU A 662 -30.52 14.54 30.17
N ARG A 663 -29.56 13.86 29.52
CA ARG A 663 -28.12 14.11 29.71
C ARG A 663 -27.67 15.52 29.32
N THR A 664 -28.38 16.19 28.41
CA THR A 664 -28.12 17.56 27.99
C THR A 664 -28.36 18.57 29.10
N GLU A 665 -29.44 18.40 29.86
CA GLU A 665 -29.81 19.28 30.99
C GLU A 665 -29.29 18.75 32.34
N SER A 666 -28.78 17.52 32.38
CA SER A 666 -28.35 16.81 33.58
C SER A 666 -29.45 16.76 34.67
N ALA A 667 -30.70 16.61 34.24
CA ALA A 667 -31.87 16.60 35.10
C ALA A 667 -32.89 15.54 34.65
N TYR A 668 -33.73 15.11 35.59
CA TYR A 668 -34.87 14.24 35.33
C TYR A 668 -36.08 15.07 34.92
N VAL A 669 -36.62 14.79 33.74
CA VAL A 669 -37.79 15.47 33.17
C VAL A 669 -38.93 14.46 33.06
N GLU A 670 -40.14 14.93 33.33
CA GLU A 670 -41.35 14.09 33.26
C GLU A 670 -41.54 13.53 31.85
N THR A 671 -41.78 12.23 31.72
CA THR A 671 -41.83 11.49 30.45
C THR A 671 -42.83 12.05 29.45
N SER A 672 -43.91 12.67 29.94
CA SER A 672 -44.96 13.31 29.14
C SER A 672 -44.56 14.62 28.46
N LYS A 673 -43.47 15.27 28.90
CA LYS A 673 -43.01 16.58 28.40
C LYS A 673 -41.81 16.48 27.45
N VAL A 674 -41.32 15.27 27.21
CA VAL A 674 -40.18 15.03 26.32
C VAL A 674 -40.64 15.09 24.87
N THR A 675 -40.06 15.99 24.08
CA THR A 675 -40.27 16.05 22.62
C THR A 675 -39.22 15.22 21.89
N ASP A 676 -39.53 14.81 20.65
CA ASP A 676 -38.59 14.04 19.81
C ASP A 676 -37.26 14.76 19.60
N ASP A 677 -37.27 16.10 19.48
CA ASP A 677 -36.05 16.91 19.34
C ASP A 677 -35.17 16.87 20.61
N MET A 678 -35.78 16.89 21.80
CA MET A 678 -35.05 16.75 23.06
C MET A 678 -34.44 15.36 23.21
N LEU A 679 -35.15 14.33 22.73
CA LEU A 679 -34.69 12.95 22.75
C LEU A 679 -33.52 12.73 21.77
N ILE A 680 -33.58 13.31 20.56
CA ILE A 680 -32.46 13.28 19.59
C ILE A 680 -31.23 13.95 20.20
N SER A 681 -31.38 15.13 20.80
CA SER A 681 -30.29 15.85 21.46
C SER A 681 -29.68 15.08 22.63
N HIS A 682 -30.51 14.38 23.41
CA HIS A 682 -30.07 13.48 24.47
C HIS A 682 -29.21 12.32 23.93
N TYR A 683 -29.70 11.59 22.92
CA TYR A 683 -28.97 10.49 22.32
C TYR A 683 -27.68 10.94 21.63
N GLU A 684 -27.66 12.13 21.02
CA GLU A 684 -26.43 12.72 20.49
C GLU A 684 -25.42 13.00 21.60
N ALA A 685 -25.86 13.58 22.73
CA ALA A 685 -25.00 13.84 23.88
C ALA A 685 -24.49 12.53 24.52
N GLU A 686 -25.33 11.52 24.63
CA GLU A 686 -24.95 10.20 25.13
C GLU A 686 -23.95 9.49 24.21
N LEU A 687 -24.20 9.51 22.91
CA LEU A 687 -23.31 8.97 21.90
C LEU A 687 -21.96 9.69 21.90
N ASN A 688 -21.95 11.01 22.07
CA ASN A 688 -20.71 11.78 22.20
C ASN A 688 -19.96 11.46 23.50
N ALA A 689 -20.66 11.23 24.62
CA ALA A 689 -20.05 10.76 25.86
C ALA A 689 -19.44 9.35 25.70
N ALA A 690 -20.14 8.44 25.04
CA ALA A 690 -19.64 7.10 24.73
C ALA A 690 -18.43 7.15 23.80
N ARG A 691 -18.43 8.03 22.78
CA ARG A 691 -17.26 8.27 21.91
C ARG A 691 -16.06 8.80 22.69
N LEU A 692 -16.28 9.70 23.64
CA LEU A 692 -15.22 10.24 24.48
C LEU A 692 -14.62 9.15 25.39
N GLN A 693 -15.47 8.32 25.99
CA GLN A 693 -15.03 7.18 26.79
C GLN A 693 -14.27 6.17 25.93
N MET A 694 -14.81 5.79 24.77
CA MET A 694 -14.14 4.91 23.82
C MET A 694 -12.77 5.46 23.40
N SER A 695 -12.66 6.77 23.16
CA SER A 695 -11.38 7.41 22.83
C SER A 695 -10.38 7.28 23.99
N ARG A 696 -10.82 7.55 25.24
CA ARG A 696 -9.98 7.40 26.43
C ARG A 696 -9.53 5.95 26.60
N ASP A 697 -10.45 5.00 26.53
CA ASP A 697 -10.17 3.58 26.70
C ASP A 697 -9.28 3.04 25.58
N ALA A 698 -9.51 3.45 24.33
CA ALA A 698 -8.65 3.10 23.21
C ALA A 698 -7.23 3.67 23.36
N THR A 699 -7.08 4.90 23.88
CA THR A 699 -5.75 5.44 24.15
C THR A 699 -5.05 4.72 25.32
N ALA A 700 -5.80 4.33 26.35
CA ALA A 700 -5.26 3.57 27.48
C ALA A 700 -4.86 2.14 27.04
N ALA A 701 -5.74 1.45 26.32
CA ALA A 701 -5.47 0.15 25.71
C ALA A 701 -4.27 0.22 24.76
N GLY A 702 -4.22 1.22 23.87
CA GLY A 702 -3.09 1.39 22.96
C GLY A 702 -1.75 1.66 23.68
N LYS A 703 -1.75 2.33 24.83
CA LYS A 703 -0.55 2.47 25.68
C LYS A 703 -0.18 1.14 26.33
N LEU A 704 -1.16 0.41 26.85
CA LEU A 704 -0.98 -0.88 27.49
C LEU A 704 -0.46 -1.93 26.48
N GLU A 705 -1.05 -2.00 25.29
CA GLU A 705 -0.62 -2.87 24.19
C GLU A 705 0.81 -2.56 23.76
N LYS A 706 1.19 -1.28 23.65
CA LYS A 706 2.59 -0.92 23.34
C LYS A 706 3.54 -1.39 24.44
N LYS A 707 3.17 -1.20 25.70
CA LYS A 707 3.97 -1.65 26.84
C LYS A 707 4.10 -3.19 26.85
N LEU A 708 3.00 -3.91 26.65
CA LEU A 708 2.98 -5.36 26.53
C LEU A 708 3.76 -5.83 25.30
N SER A 709 3.68 -5.13 24.17
CA SER A 709 4.42 -5.48 22.96
C SER A 709 5.94 -5.37 23.17
N VAL A 710 6.40 -4.35 23.90
CA VAL A 710 7.82 -4.22 24.25
C VAL A 710 8.27 -5.33 25.21
N MET A 711 7.49 -5.62 26.25
CA MET A 711 7.86 -6.63 27.26
C MET A 711 7.71 -8.07 26.75
N LEU A 712 6.55 -8.40 26.17
CA LEU A 712 6.19 -9.73 25.71
C LEU A 712 6.62 -10.01 24.27
N GLY A 713 6.84 -9.01 23.41
CA GLY A 713 7.17 -9.25 22.00
C GLY A 713 8.46 -10.06 21.83
N GLY A 714 9.46 -9.78 22.67
CA GLY A 714 10.69 -10.59 22.74
C GLY A 714 10.39 -12.04 23.14
N TYR A 715 9.60 -12.25 24.21
CA TYR A 715 9.22 -13.58 24.67
C TYR A 715 8.34 -14.34 23.66
N GLN A 716 7.42 -13.66 22.98
CA GLN A 716 6.58 -14.24 21.93
C GLN A 716 7.41 -14.69 20.73
N SER A 717 8.39 -13.88 20.29
CA SER A 717 9.29 -14.27 19.20
C SER A 717 10.17 -15.47 19.60
N ARG A 718 10.65 -15.50 20.85
CA ARG A 718 11.39 -16.64 21.39
C ARG A 718 10.53 -17.89 21.47
N ALA A 719 9.28 -17.76 21.94
CA ALA A 719 8.33 -18.87 22.00
C ALA A 719 7.99 -19.41 20.62
N ALA A 720 7.75 -18.53 19.63
CA ALA A 720 7.51 -18.93 18.25
C ALA A 720 8.71 -19.65 17.63
N ASN A 721 9.93 -19.16 17.87
CA ASN A 721 11.15 -19.82 17.42
C ASN A 721 11.33 -21.18 18.09
N LEU A 722 11.12 -21.27 19.41
CA LEU A 722 11.20 -22.53 20.16
C LEU A 722 10.18 -23.54 19.66
N HIS A 723 8.94 -23.10 19.43
CA HIS A 723 7.90 -23.94 18.87
C HIS A 723 8.31 -24.49 17.50
N LYS A 724 8.78 -23.62 16.59
CA LYS A 724 9.29 -24.05 15.27
C LYS A 724 10.44 -25.05 15.39
N THR A 725 11.40 -24.81 16.28
CA THR A 725 12.52 -25.76 16.49
C THR A 725 12.04 -27.08 17.06
N LEU A 726 11.08 -27.06 17.99
CA LEU A 726 10.53 -28.27 18.60
C LEU A 726 9.79 -29.11 17.55
N THR A 727 8.97 -28.47 16.72
CA THR A 727 8.26 -29.16 15.62
C THR A 727 9.24 -29.76 14.62
N SER A 728 10.26 -29.01 14.19
CA SER A 728 11.29 -29.53 13.27
C SER A 728 12.09 -30.69 13.88
N LYS A 729 12.45 -30.61 15.17
CA LYS A 729 13.12 -31.73 15.86
C LYS A 729 12.23 -32.94 16.05
N PHE A 730 10.92 -32.73 16.21
CA PHE A 730 9.97 -33.83 16.27
C PHE A 730 9.82 -34.53 14.92
N GLU A 731 9.76 -33.78 13.81
CA GLU A 731 9.78 -34.33 12.45
C GLU A 731 11.07 -35.12 12.19
N GLU A 732 12.24 -34.56 12.47
CA GLU A 732 13.53 -35.27 12.37
C GLU A 732 13.55 -36.58 13.19
N LEU A 733 12.95 -36.58 14.38
CA LEU A 733 12.85 -37.77 15.23
C LEU A 733 11.92 -38.83 14.63
N MET A 734 10.79 -38.41 14.04
CA MET A 734 9.87 -39.33 13.36
C MET A 734 10.55 -39.99 12.16
N ASP A 735 11.27 -39.21 11.35
CA ASP A 735 12.02 -39.71 10.20
C ASP A 735 13.13 -40.68 10.62
N ALA A 736 13.94 -40.30 11.62
CA ALA A 736 14.97 -41.18 12.16
C ALA A 736 14.40 -42.49 12.73
N ARG A 737 13.21 -42.45 13.32
CA ARG A 737 12.51 -43.65 13.81
C ARG A 737 12.00 -44.51 12.66
N ALA A 738 11.51 -43.90 11.59
CA ALA A 738 11.11 -44.61 10.37
C ALA A 738 12.32 -45.29 9.71
N GLU A 739 13.44 -44.57 9.58
CA GLU A 739 14.71 -45.10 9.07
C GLU A 739 15.24 -46.25 9.93
N LEU A 740 15.25 -46.10 11.26
CA LEU A 740 15.70 -47.17 12.16
C LEU A 740 14.86 -48.44 12.00
N ASN A 741 13.54 -48.30 11.88
CA ASN A 741 12.64 -49.43 11.63
C ASN A 741 12.91 -50.06 10.25
N ALA A 742 13.12 -49.23 9.22
CA ALA A 742 13.45 -49.70 7.88
C ALA A 742 14.78 -50.46 7.86
N PHE A 743 15.84 -49.91 8.46
CA PHE A 743 17.15 -50.55 8.55
C PHE A 743 17.14 -51.79 9.43
N SER A 744 16.35 -51.84 10.50
CA SER A 744 16.19 -53.05 11.29
C SER A 744 15.59 -54.19 10.45
N LYS A 745 14.56 -53.90 9.66
CA LYS A 745 13.97 -54.89 8.75
C LYS A 745 14.92 -55.26 7.61
N LEU A 746 15.57 -54.27 7.01
CA LEU A 746 16.56 -54.47 5.94
C LEU A 746 17.71 -55.37 6.43
N ARG A 747 18.20 -55.14 7.65
CA ARG A 747 19.25 -55.98 8.25
C ARG A 747 18.79 -57.42 8.42
N GLN A 748 17.56 -57.67 8.85
CA GLN A 748 17.01 -59.02 8.96
C GLN A 748 16.97 -59.69 7.57
N LEU A 749 16.43 -59.00 6.57
CA LEU A 749 16.37 -59.50 5.19
C LEU A 749 17.76 -59.78 4.61
N GLU A 750 18.75 -58.93 4.89
CA GLU A 750 20.13 -59.14 4.43
C GLU A 750 20.81 -60.33 5.11
N LEU A 751 20.52 -60.57 6.40
CA LEU A 751 21.02 -61.77 7.09
C LEU A 751 20.42 -63.03 6.48
N ASP A 752 19.10 -63.07 6.27
CA ASP A 752 18.41 -64.21 5.64
C ASP A 752 18.91 -64.42 4.20
N ALA A 753 19.10 -63.34 3.44
CA ALA A 753 19.63 -63.39 2.08
C ALA A 753 21.11 -63.83 2.03
N ALA A 754 21.92 -63.48 3.03
CA ALA A 754 23.30 -63.93 3.14
C ALA A 754 23.37 -65.45 3.36
N GLU A 755 22.54 -66.00 4.26
CA GLU A 755 22.45 -67.45 4.47
C GLU A 755 22.04 -68.19 3.20
N SER A 756 20.98 -67.72 2.52
CA SER A 756 20.52 -68.33 1.27
C SER A 756 21.59 -68.31 0.16
N ARG A 757 22.34 -67.20 0.04
CA ARG A 757 23.46 -67.10 -0.92
C ARG A 757 24.59 -68.05 -0.58
N MET A 758 24.96 -68.15 0.69
CA MET A 758 25.99 -69.07 1.15
C MET A 758 25.60 -70.52 0.87
N ASP A 759 24.36 -70.90 1.12
CA ASP A 759 23.91 -72.27 0.90
C ASP A 759 23.82 -72.63 -0.58
N LYS A 760 23.41 -71.69 -1.45
CA LYS A 760 23.51 -71.86 -2.91
C LYS A 760 24.95 -72.10 -3.35
N LEU A 761 25.89 -71.26 -2.89
CA LEU A 761 27.30 -71.42 -3.21
C LEU A 761 27.88 -72.74 -2.69
N LYS A 762 27.50 -73.18 -1.48
CA LYS A 762 27.90 -74.49 -0.96
C LYS A 762 27.38 -75.63 -1.84
N GLN A 763 26.12 -75.58 -2.26
CA GLN A 763 25.54 -76.60 -3.14
C GLN A 763 26.25 -76.64 -4.50
N GLU A 764 26.58 -75.47 -5.06
CA GLU A 764 27.34 -75.36 -6.31
C GLU A 764 28.76 -75.93 -6.16
N VAL A 765 29.45 -75.60 -5.06
CA VAL A 765 30.79 -76.14 -4.75
C VAL A 765 30.75 -77.66 -4.61
N VAL A 766 29.78 -78.23 -3.90
CA VAL A 766 29.62 -79.69 -3.78
C VAL A 766 29.37 -80.33 -5.15
N GLY A 767 28.59 -79.67 -6.02
CA GLY A 767 28.38 -80.12 -7.40
C GLY A 767 29.67 -80.13 -8.22
N LEU A 768 30.49 -79.09 -8.09
CA LEU A 768 31.79 -78.98 -8.75
C LEU A 768 32.81 -79.99 -8.22
N GLU A 769 32.89 -80.18 -6.90
CA GLU A 769 33.73 -81.19 -6.26
C GLU A 769 33.39 -82.59 -6.79
N ARG A 770 32.11 -82.92 -6.92
CA ARG A 770 31.67 -84.20 -7.49
C ARG A 770 32.09 -84.37 -8.95
N GLN A 771 31.96 -83.31 -9.77
CA GLN A 771 32.42 -83.35 -11.16
C GLN A 771 33.94 -83.52 -11.25
N GLU A 772 34.69 -82.89 -10.35
CA GLU A 772 36.13 -83.06 -10.25
C GLU A 772 36.49 -84.50 -9.88
N THR A 773 35.86 -85.07 -8.85
CA THR A 773 36.13 -86.46 -8.43
C THR A 773 35.80 -87.45 -9.52
N ASP A 774 34.65 -87.32 -10.17
CA ASP A 774 34.24 -88.20 -11.28
C ASP A 774 35.23 -88.08 -12.46
N GLY A 775 35.71 -86.87 -12.73
CA GLY A 775 36.73 -86.60 -13.75
C GLY A 775 38.09 -87.24 -13.42
N GLN A 776 38.53 -87.16 -12.17
CA GLN A 776 39.78 -87.78 -11.71
C GLN A 776 39.69 -89.32 -11.72
N GLU A 777 38.57 -89.90 -11.30
CA GLU A 777 38.35 -91.35 -11.37
C GLU A 777 38.38 -91.86 -12.81
N ARG A 778 37.73 -91.14 -13.73
CA ARG A 778 37.74 -91.51 -15.15
C ARG A 778 39.13 -91.39 -15.77
N TYR A 779 39.90 -90.37 -15.39
CA TYR A 779 41.30 -90.24 -15.81
C TYR A 779 42.16 -91.40 -15.28
N LYS A 780 41.95 -91.81 -14.02
CA LYS A 780 42.60 -92.98 -13.43
C LYS A 780 42.26 -94.27 -14.18
N GLN A 781 40.99 -94.51 -14.49
CA GLN A 781 40.57 -95.67 -15.30
C GLN A 781 41.24 -95.71 -16.67
N LEU A 782 41.32 -94.57 -17.36
CA LEU A 782 42.01 -94.47 -18.66
C LEU A 782 43.52 -94.71 -18.55
N LEU A 783 44.15 -94.32 -17.43
CA LEU A 783 45.56 -94.66 -17.17
C LEU A 783 45.75 -96.16 -16.95
N GLU A 784 44.89 -96.80 -16.14
CA GLU A 784 44.91 -98.24 -15.92
C GLU A 784 44.67 -99.02 -17.23
N GLU A 785 43.72 -98.60 -18.06
CA GLU A 785 43.50 -99.18 -19.40
C GLU A 785 44.72 -99.01 -20.31
N ARG A 786 45.34 -97.83 -20.31
CA ARG A 786 46.57 -97.57 -21.07
C ARG A 786 47.71 -98.46 -20.59
N GLU A 787 47.92 -98.60 -19.28
CA GLU A 787 48.95 -99.47 -18.71
C GLU A 787 48.70 -100.93 -19.07
N ALA A 788 47.46 -101.40 -18.97
CA ALA A 788 47.07 -102.75 -19.39
C ALA A 788 47.31 -103.01 -20.89
N LEU A 789 47.04 -102.03 -21.76
CA LEU A 789 47.33 -102.12 -23.19
C LEU A 789 48.85 -102.18 -23.47
N ILE A 790 49.64 -101.39 -22.75
CA ILE A 790 51.11 -101.44 -22.83
C ILE A 790 51.64 -102.81 -22.37
N GLU A 791 51.10 -103.38 -21.29
CA GLU A 791 51.47 -104.73 -20.81
C GLU A 791 51.08 -105.84 -21.80
N GLN A 792 49.99 -105.66 -22.56
CA GLN A 792 49.56 -106.57 -23.62
C GLN A 792 50.36 -106.43 -24.92
N GLY A 793 51.30 -105.48 -25.02
CA GLY A 793 52.20 -105.30 -26.16
C GLY A 793 51.57 -104.64 -27.38
N LEU A 794 50.51 -103.85 -27.19
CA LEU A 794 49.85 -103.04 -28.23
C LEU A 794 50.34 -101.60 -28.25
#